data_AF-A0A7L0WK08-F1
#
_entry.id   AF-A0A7L0WK08-F1
#
_cell.length_a   1.000
_cell.length_b   1.000
_cell.length_c   1.000
_cell.angle_alpha   90.00
_cell.angle_beta   90.00
_cell.angle_gamma   90.00
#
_symmetry.space_group_name_H-M   'P 1'
#
loop_
_entity.id
_entity.type
_entity.pdbx_description
1 polymer ?
#
loop_
_entity_poly.entity_id
_entity_poly.type
_entity_poly.pdbx_seq_one_letter_code
_entity_poly.pdbx_strand_id
1 'polypeptide(L)'
;KFGLFPFQSSCDKDVILNILSILTDLLSLGTGRRIHYVISKGGSEALLQALSSAAQTEPPDHSILLPLLRLLARVGQRDRKFGMKVQKAEATDVILSLTRRNLGHHLSLTHCLWVLRVCASSVAAGATLGINGAMELLFKVITPYRKRHVRTVRAAIEALAALLKSKSNSRQAVNKGYLGGLLRLYQDWHHNDVSNNYIHIRRGLLLCLKHITNIQLGRETFLGSRGMEILFTSVQDCLSCKNLDPIVTTVTQILRKCYPKESLPLVTVRSSYSFPLPGNVKTEPLCPGYGGKLLKDDCESDKEEEVDKDLDKDDVESKEEDYDLETDVDKLRSRPVLDRPEEELGQYEAMCPELSHNFQELDAESEEEKSLEDRTENLLSNPSHFIPSGNSVKHPNYRWKIRSAAEAGPDPGEKDFQVPLQSWTKKEKRSWGPISEKGDVVEAVQHADSCEEDPDKSHVFSLHPLPNEAAWYKKLFNPECEASTDPSTGERLETSEIMADLLEEHQGNIPFHSPHLYTARAKSIMSVPAYKDLAFPDFWGHQPPPGGKPMLERQHGVQRDKVLDDVRRLIQPGDVIGRTVFDLDEPSHSNPRAPGCLTFFSKFESGNLRKAIQVREFEYDLIMNADVNSNQHHQWFYFEVRDMKLAVPYRFNIINCEKLNSQFNYGMQLVMYSVKEALQGRPRWLRAGHDICYYKNHYRCSAAAGGGTRGKCYYTLTFSIKFPHKDDVCYLAYHYPYTYSAMMSHLDILEQNRNPRKVYWRQQTLCQTLGGNPCPLLTITAMPESKRGDDLEQFYSRPYVFLMARVHPGESNASWVMKGTLEFLVSSDPIADLLRKCFIFKIVPMLNPDGVINGNHRCSLSGDDLNRQWLTPSSQLHPTIYHTKGLLYYLRSIGRAPLVFCDYHGHSQKKNVFLYGCSIKETLWQAGCVVDTAVVTEDVGYRTLPKILDKVAPAFVMNSCSFLVEKSRESTARVVVWQEMGVLRSYTMESTYCGCSHGLYKVSKSFK
;
A
#
# COMPACT_ATOMS: atom_id res chain seq x y z
N LYS A 1 41.78 10.32 37.34
CA LYS A 1 42.52 11.61 37.23
C LYS A 1 44.00 11.41 36.86
N PHE A 2 44.70 10.39 37.36
CA PHE A 2 46.17 10.27 37.31
C PHE A 2 46.89 10.03 35.96
N GLY A 3 46.19 9.85 34.83
CA GLY A 3 46.84 9.39 33.57
C GLY A 3 47.08 10.43 32.46
N LEU A 4 46.69 11.69 32.63
CA LEU A 4 46.74 12.71 31.56
C LEU A 4 47.48 14.00 31.94
N PHE A 5 47.64 14.31 33.23
CA PHE A 5 48.36 15.51 33.68
C PHE A 5 49.85 15.54 33.27
N PRO A 6 50.64 14.45 33.43
CA PRO A 6 52.05 14.46 33.03
C PRO A 6 52.27 14.67 31.53
N PHE A 7 51.26 14.37 30.71
CA PHE A 7 51.32 14.47 29.25
C PHE A 7 51.16 15.91 28.73
N GLN A 8 50.77 16.85 29.60
CA GLN A 8 50.65 18.28 29.26
C GLN A 8 51.83 19.13 29.78
N SER A 9 52.74 18.56 30.58
CA SER A 9 53.80 19.29 31.28
C SER A 9 55.20 18.68 31.19
N SER A 10 55.35 17.49 30.61
CA SER A 10 56.67 16.86 30.41
C SER A 10 57.25 17.23 29.04
N CYS A 11 58.48 17.75 29.03
CA CYS A 11 59.29 17.92 27.82
C CYS A 11 60.18 16.69 27.52
N ASP A 12 60.13 15.66 28.37
CA ASP A 12 60.96 14.45 28.24
C ASP A 12 60.39 13.50 27.18
N LYS A 13 61.20 13.23 26.16
CA LYS A 13 60.88 12.36 25.02
C LYS A 13 60.54 10.94 25.43
N ASP A 14 61.29 10.34 26.33
CA ASP A 14 61.09 8.94 26.72
C ASP A 14 59.87 8.80 27.63
N VAL A 15 59.57 9.80 28.46
CA VAL A 15 58.30 9.89 29.19
C VAL A 15 57.11 10.00 28.22
N ILE A 16 57.20 10.85 27.20
CA ILE A 16 56.15 10.99 26.17
C ILE A 16 55.94 9.66 25.41
N LEU A 17 57.02 9.00 24.97
CA LEU A 17 56.94 7.72 24.24
C LEU A 17 56.35 6.60 25.10
N ASN A 18 56.73 6.51 26.38
CA ASN A 18 56.15 5.53 27.31
C ASN A 18 54.64 5.76 27.52
N ILE A 19 54.19 7.01 27.70
CA ILE A 19 52.77 7.35 27.81
C ILE A 19 52.01 7.00 26.52
N LEU A 20 52.59 7.29 25.35
CA LEU A 20 52.01 6.94 24.04
C LEU A 20 51.89 5.41 23.85
N SER A 21 52.84 4.61 24.34
CA SER A 21 52.74 3.15 24.30
C SER A 21 51.62 2.66 25.21
N ILE A 22 51.60 3.08 26.48
CA ILE A 22 50.57 2.70 27.46
C ILE A 22 49.16 3.07 26.98
N LEU A 23 48.98 4.26 26.39
CA LEU A 23 47.72 4.67 25.78
C LEU A 23 47.37 3.84 24.54
N THR A 24 48.35 3.44 23.73
CA THR A 24 48.15 2.56 22.58
C THR A 24 47.61 1.21 23.01
N ASP A 25 48.18 0.60 24.05
CA ASP A 25 47.79 -0.74 24.53
C ASP A 25 46.49 -0.73 25.35
N LEU A 26 46.29 0.26 26.22
CA LEU A 26 45.06 0.41 27.00
C LEU A 26 43.83 0.58 26.09
N LEU A 27 44.02 1.22 24.92
CA LEU A 27 43.00 1.43 23.90
C LEU A 27 43.04 0.38 22.77
N SER A 28 44.08 -0.48 22.68
CA SER A 28 44.15 -1.59 21.72
C SER A 28 43.13 -2.67 22.09
N LEU A 29 43.04 -2.99 23.38
CA LEU A 29 42.26 -4.09 23.97
C LEU A 29 40.74 -3.79 24.07
N GLY A 30 40.06 -3.95 22.93
CA GLY A 30 38.71 -4.54 22.85
C GLY A 30 37.50 -3.73 23.33
N THR A 31 37.65 -2.58 23.99
CA THR A 31 36.51 -1.89 24.63
C THR A 31 36.31 -0.44 24.19
N GLY A 32 35.29 -0.21 23.34
CA GLY A 32 34.83 1.14 23.01
C GLY A 32 34.44 1.98 24.23
N ARG A 33 34.01 1.32 25.32
CA ARG A 33 33.76 1.96 26.64
C ARG A 33 35.01 2.69 27.18
N ARG A 34 36.22 2.13 27.05
CA ARG A 34 37.47 2.80 27.46
C ARG A 34 37.75 4.04 26.61
N ILE A 35 37.56 3.94 25.29
CA ILE A 35 37.75 5.09 24.37
C ILE A 35 36.76 6.21 24.74
N HIS A 36 35.48 5.90 24.96
CA HIS A 36 34.48 6.89 25.41
C HIS A 36 34.78 7.47 26.82
N TYR A 37 35.38 6.69 27.72
CA TYR A 37 35.85 7.21 29.01
C TYR A 37 37.01 8.20 28.83
N VAL A 38 38.01 7.90 27.99
CA VAL A 38 39.11 8.82 27.67
C VAL A 38 38.58 10.10 27.00
N ILE A 39 37.64 9.99 26.07
CA ILE A 39 36.96 11.15 25.44
C ILE A 39 36.22 12.00 26.49
N SER A 40 35.49 11.39 27.43
CA SER A 40 34.75 12.13 28.48
C SER A 40 35.64 12.70 29.60
N LYS A 41 36.95 12.45 29.56
CA LYS A 41 37.98 13.09 30.41
C LYS A 41 38.92 14.01 29.63
N GLY A 42 38.54 14.44 28.42
CA GLY A 42 39.30 15.41 27.63
C GLY A 42 40.52 14.84 26.90
N GLY A 43 40.63 13.51 26.77
CA GLY A 43 41.79 12.87 26.16
C GLY A 43 41.96 13.17 24.67
N SER A 44 40.88 13.46 23.93
CA SER A 44 40.98 13.91 22.53
C SER A 44 41.69 15.27 22.45
N GLU A 45 41.34 16.19 23.35
CA GLU A 45 41.88 17.54 23.46
C GLU A 45 43.36 17.52 23.87
N ALA A 46 43.72 16.71 24.87
CA ALA A 46 45.12 16.55 25.30
C ALA A 46 46.03 15.96 24.20
N LEU A 47 45.54 14.97 23.44
CA LEU A 47 46.27 14.42 22.28
C LEU A 47 46.42 15.44 21.14
N LEU A 48 45.47 16.38 20.99
CA LEU A 48 45.57 17.47 19.99
C LEU A 48 46.57 18.54 20.43
N GLN A 49 46.60 18.91 21.71
CA GLN A 49 47.61 19.83 22.26
C GLN A 49 49.02 19.26 22.08
N ALA A 50 49.23 17.99 22.43
CA ALA A 50 50.51 17.31 22.21
C ALA A 50 50.91 17.24 20.73
N LEU A 51 49.95 17.21 19.79
CA LEU A 51 50.25 17.25 18.36
C LEU A 51 50.77 18.62 17.94
N SER A 52 50.13 19.70 18.41
CA SER A 52 50.60 21.07 18.17
C SER A 52 52.01 21.28 18.72
N SER A 53 52.29 20.85 19.96
CA SER A 53 53.64 20.95 20.54
C SER A 53 54.68 20.10 19.79
N ALA A 54 54.38 18.84 19.48
CA ALA A 54 55.31 17.96 18.76
C ALA A 54 55.57 18.44 17.31
N ALA A 55 54.60 19.12 16.68
CA ALA A 55 54.73 19.66 15.33
C ALA A 55 55.47 21.01 15.26
N GLN A 56 55.66 21.70 16.39
CA GLN A 56 56.46 22.93 16.49
C GLN A 56 57.97 22.65 16.64
N THR A 57 58.36 21.40 16.90
CA THR A 57 59.79 21.01 16.88
C THR A 57 60.32 21.00 15.45
N GLU A 58 61.48 21.62 15.22
CA GLU A 58 62.18 21.59 13.93
C GLU A 58 63.61 21.02 14.12
N PRO A 59 63.96 19.88 13.48
CA PRO A 59 63.10 19.02 12.66
C PRO A 59 62.02 18.28 13.50
N PRO A 60 60.84 17.99 12.91
CA PRO A 60 59.73 17.38 13.64
C PRO A 60 60.01 15.92 14.02
N ASP A 61 59.85 15.57 15.30
CA ASP A 61 60.15 14.23 15.78
C ASP A 61 59.11 13.17 15.35
N HIS A 62 59.43 12.50 14.25
CA HIS A 62 58.61 11.40 13.70
C HIS A 62 58.45 10.20 14.64
N SER A 63 59.32 10.00 15.63
CA SER A 63 59.16 8.92 16.63
C SER A 63 58.00 9.20 17.61
N ILE A 64 57.75 10.47 17.93
CA ILE A 64 56.61 10.92 18.76
C ILE A 64 55.35 11.10 17.90
N LEU A 65 55.47 11.72 16.72
CA LEU A 65 54.33 12.05 15.86
C LEU A 65 53.61 10.80 15.32
N LEU A 66 54.32 9.71 14.99
CA LEU A 66 53.70 8.54 14.37
C LEU A 66 52.76 7.75 15.33
N PRO A 67 53.14 7.44 16.59
CA PRO A 67 52.21 6.92 17.60
C PRO A 67 51.06 7.88 17.91
N LEU A 68 51.34 9.18 18.01
CA LEU A 68 50.34 10.19 18.34
C LEU A 68 49.24 10.30 17.26
N LEU A 69 49.60 10.31 15.98
CA LEU A 69 48.65 10.30 14.86
C LEU A 69 47.81 9.00 14.83
N ARG A 70 48.38 7.85 15.22
CA ARG A 70 47.62 6.58 15.37
C ARG A 70 46.56 6.70 16.46
N LEU A 71 46.94 7.25 17.62
CA LEU A 71 46.02 7.46 18.75
C LEU A 71 44.91 8.45 18.40
N LEU A 72 45.24 9.59 17.79
CA LEU A 72 44.27 10.60 17.34
C LEU A 72 43.24 10.01 16.36
N ALA A 73 43.69 9.27 15.34
CA ALA A 73 42.78 8.61 14.40
C ALA A 73 41.87 7.57 15.08
N ARG A 74 42.40 6.81 16.06
CA ARG A 74 41.66 5.77 16.80
C ARG A 74 40.64 6.34 17.78
N VAL A 75 41.02 7.38 18.54
CA VAL A 75 40.16 8.05 19.52
C VAL A 75 39.09 8.87 18.81
N GLY A 76 39.49 9.70 17.83
CA GLY A 76 38.58 10.56 17.09
C GLY A 76 37.50 9.80 16.33
N GLN A 77 37.76 8.57 15.85
CA GLN A 77 36.74 7.72 15.22
C GLN A 77 35.56 7.38 16.15
N ARG A 78 35.72 7.56 17.47
CA ARG A 78 34.65 7.40 18.47
C ARG A 78 34.15 8.72 19.07
N ASP A 79 34.78 9.84 18.75
CA ASP A 79 34.42 11.17 19.26
C ASP A 79 33.64 11.97 18.19
N ARG A 80 32.30 11.99 18.32
CA ARG A 80 31.42 12.72 17.39
C ARG A 80 31.69 14.23 17.33
N LYS A 81 32.43 14.80 18.30
CA LYS A 81 32.78 16.23 18.33
C LYS A 81 34.25 16.49 17.92
N PHE A 82 35.01 15.47 17.50
CA PHE A 82 36.45 15.58 17.22
C PHE A 82 36.81 16.72 16.26
N GLY A 83 36.10 16.87 15.13
CA GLY A 83 36.35 17.96 14.18
C GLY A 83 36.19 19.37 14.81
N MET A 84 35.22 19.55 15.71
CA MET A 84 35.03 20.81 16.44
C MET A 84 36.14 21.03 17.50
N LYS A 85 36.67 19.96 18.09
CA LYS A 85 37.80 20.02 19.03
C LYS A 85 39.09 20.41 18.31
N VAL A 86 39.32 19.89 17.11
CA VAL A 86 40.47 20.26 16.24
C VAL A 86 40.43 21.75 15.91
N GLN A 87 39.25 22.30 15.57
CA GLN A 87 39.06 23.73 15.36
C GLN A 87 39.32 24.54 16.64
N LYS A 88 38.73 24.16 17.78
CA LYS A 88 38.91 24.87 19.06
C LYS A 88 40.34 24.80 19.62
N ALA A 89 41.12 23.78 19.24
CA ALA A 89 42.53 23.64 19.60
C ALA A 89 43.49 24.22 18.53
N GLU A 90 42.96 24.91 17.51
CA GLU A 90 43.70 25.54 16.40
C GLU A 90 44.61 24.58 15.59
N ALA A 91 44.47 23.27 15.82
CA ALA A 91 45.29 22.22 15.23
C ALA A 91 44.98 21.92 13.76
N THR A 92 44.02 22.62 13.14
CA THR A 92 43.61 22.46 11.74
C THR A 92 44.79 22.62 10.79
N ASP A 93 45.51 23.75 10.88
CA ASP A 93 46.61 24.05 9.96
C ASP A 93 47.90 23.32 10.33
N VAL A 94 48.06 22.91 11.59
CA VAL A 94 49.10 21.96 12.02
C VAL A 94 48.93 20.62 11.28
N ILE A 95 47.73 20.04 11.29
CA ILE A 95 47.42 18.77 10.61
C ILE A 95 47.64 18.92 9.10
N LEU A 96 47.19 20.02 8.48
CA LEU A 96 47.39 20.25 7.05
C LEU A 96 48.87 20.50 6.69
N SER A 97 49.63 21.22 7.51
CA SER A 97 51.07 21.46 7.36
C SER A 97 51.87 20.15 7.45
N LEU A 98 51.61 19.33 8.48
CA LEU A 98 52.21 18.00 8.60
C LEU A 98 51.88 17.12 7.38
N THR A 99 50.64 17.18 6.87
CA THR A 99 50.25 16.41 5.68
C THR A 99 50.97 16.91 4.42
N ARG A 100 51.18 18.23 4.27
CA ARG A 100 51.97 18.83 3.18
C ARG A 100 53.45 18.42 3.26
N ARG A 101 54.08 18.52 4.45
CA ARG A 101 55.48 18.13 4.69
C ARG A 101 55.73 16.64 4.42
N ASN A 102 54.73 15.77 4.61
CA ASN A 102 54.87 14.32 4.47
C ASN A 102 54.50 13.73 3.10
N LEU A 103 54.31 14.54 2.05
CA LEU A 103 53.87 14.03 0.73
C LEU A 103 54.77 12.92 0.13
N GLY A 104 56.09 12.95 0.37
CA GLY A 104 57.02 11.88 -0.02
C GLY A 104 57.10 10.69 0.95
N HIS A 105 56.62 10.84 2.19
CA HIS A 105 56.76 9.85 3.27
C HIS A 105 55.46 9.08 3.49
N HIS A 106 55.16 8.15 2.56
CA HIS A 106 53.88 7.44 2.47
C HIS A 106 53.37 6.78 3.77
N LEU A 107 54.25 6.34 4.68
CA LEU A 107 53.84 5.78 5.97
C LEU A 107 53.25 6.86 6.89
N SER A 108 54.00 7.94 7.14
CA SER A 108 53.55 9.10 7.93
C SER A 108 52.30 9.72 7.31
N LEU A 109 52.31 9.94 5.99
CA LEU A 109 51.19 10.49 5.22
C LEU A 109 49.90 9.69 5.43
N THR A 110 49.96 8.36 5.44
CA THR A 110 48.77 7.51 5.69
C THR A 110 48.10 7.82 7.04
N HIS A 111 48.90 8.11 8.07
CA HIS A 111 48.38 8.41 9.41
C HIS A 111 47.84 9.84 9.50
N CYS A 112 48.49 10.82 8.87
CA CYS A 112 47.94 12.17 8.70
C CYS A 112 46.57 12.14 7.99
N LEU A 113 46.44 11.33 6.92
CA LEU A 113 45.19 11.16 6.16
C LEU A 113 44.07 10.49 6.99
N TRP A 114 44.41 9.52 7.86
CA TRP A 114 43.43 8.94 8.79
C TRP A 114 42.94 9.93 9.84
N VAL A 115 43.81 10.81 10.36
CA VAL A 115 43.40 11.92 11.23
C VAL A 115 42.51 12.89 10.45
N LEU A 116 42.92 13.33 9.25
CA LEU A 116 42.15 14.25 8.40
C LEU A 116 40.73 13.72 8.08
N ARG A 117 40.60 12.44 7.72
CA ARG A 117 39.32 11.73 7.54
C ARG A 117 38.41 11.81 8.77
N VAL A 118 39.01 11.79 9.96
CA VAL A 118 38.33 11.79 11.25
C VAL A 118 38.01 13.21 11.73
N CYS A 119 38.83 14.21 11.39
CA CYS A 119 38.47 15.63 11.51
C CYS A 119 37.24 15.96 10.64
N ALA A 120 37.22 15.47 9.40
CA ALA A 120 36.11 15.59 8.45
C ALA A 120 34.87 14.72 8.79
N SER A 121 34.76 14.19 10.01
CA SER A 121 33.60 13.40 10.44
C SER A 121 32.34 14.24 10.69
N SER A 122 32.49 15.53 11.01
CA SER A 122 31.38 16.49 11.08
C SER A 122 31.35 17.40 9.84
N VAL A 123 30.14 17.78 9.41
CA VAL A 123 29.93 18.58 8.20
C VAL A 123 30.59 19.96 8.31
N ALA A 124 30.51 20.60 9.48
CA ALA A 124 31.10 21.91 9.74
C ALA A 124 32.64 21.88 9.69
N ALA A 125 33.28 20.94 10.39
CA ALA A 125 34.74 20.81 10.36
C ALA A 125 35.24 20.39 8.97
N GLY A 126 34.47 19.54 8.27
CA GLY A 126 34.73 19.22 6.86
C GLY A 126 34.73 20.46 5.97
N ALA A 127 33.77 21.39 6.15
CA ALA A 127 33.71 22.62 5.37
C ALA A 127 34.95 23.52 5.58
N THR A 128 35.36 23.75 6.83
CA THR A 128 36.58 24.54 7.12
C THR A 128 37.84 23.90 6.55
N LEU A 129 37.98 22.58 6.63
CA LEU A 129 39.10 21.86 6.00
C LEU A 129 39.12 22.02 4.47
N GLY A 130 37.95 22.06 3.82
CA GLY A 130 37.83 22.37 2.39
C GLY A 130 38.34 23.77 2.04
N ILE A 131 37.97 24.77 2.85
CA ILE A 131 38.44 26.16 2.72
C ILE A 131 39.98 26.25 2.88
N ASN A 132 40.55 25.59 3.90
CA ASN A 132 42.00 25.61 4.16
C ASN A 132 42.83 24.73 3.18
N GLY A 133 42.24 24.30 2.07
CA GLY A 133 42.95 23.64 0.96
C GLY A 133 43.19 22.14 1.14
N ALA A 134 42.37 21.45 1.93
CA ALA A 134 42.52 20.00 2.13
C ALA A 134 42.18 19.18 0.87
N MET A 135 41.27 19.66 0.01
CA MET A 135 40.87 18.90 -1.19
C MET A 135 41.96 18.89 -2.26
N GLU A 136 42.62 20.03 -2.49
CA GLU A 136 43.77 20.17 -3.39
C GLU A 136 44.90 19.22 -2.99
N LEU A 137 45.15 19.11 -1.68
CA LEU A 137 46.14 18.19 -1.13
C LEU A 137 45.75 16.73 -1.40
N LEU A 138 44.48 16.36 -1.22
CA LEU A 138 44.01 15.00 -1.45
C LEU A 138 44.10 14.62 -2.93
N PHE A 139 43.71 15.52 -3.84
CA PHE A 139 43.87 15.28 -5.29
C PHE A 139 45.33 15.17 -5.75
N LYS A 140 46.31 15.67 -4.98
CA LYS A 140 47.75 15.41 -5.23
C LYS A 140 48.23 14.04 -4.74
N VAL A 141 47.48 13.36 -3.87
CA VAL A 141 47.83 12.03 -3.32
C VAL A 141 47.03 10.91 -3.99
N ILE A 142 45.78 11.17 -4.38
CA ILE A 142 44.96 10.23 -5.15
C ILE A 142 45.54 10.12 -6.55
N THR A 143 45.96 8.90 -6.91
CA THR A 143 46.68 8.62 -8.16
C THR A 143 45.91 7.61 -9.02
N PRO A 144 46.21 7.55 -10.34
CA PRO A 144 45.86 6.41 -11.19
C PRO A 144 46.31 5.07 -10.61
N TYR A 145 45.80 3.98 -11.19
CA TYR A 145 46.00 2.61 -10.74
C TYR A 145 47.48 2.30 -10.49
N ARG A 146 47.80 1.94 -9.24
CA ARG A 146 49.16 1.60 -8.83
C ARG A 146 49.17 0.57 -7.72
N LYS A 147 49.90 -0.53 -7.93
CA LYS A 147 50.10 -1.59 -6.92
C LYS A 147 51.00 -1.17 -5.74
N ARG A 148 51.60 0.04 -5.78
CA ARG A 148 52.43 0.63 -4.70
C ARG A 148 51.63 1.69 -3.93
N HIS A 149 51.82 1.75 -2.60
CA HIS A 149 51.22 2.74 -1.69
C HIS A 149 49.67 2.78 -1.65
N VAL A 150 49.03 1.66 -2.03
CA VAL A 150 47.57 1.44 -2.01
C VAL A 150 46.89 1.87 -0.70
N ARG A 151 47.53 1.62 0.45
CA ARG A 151 47.02 2.05 1.78
C ARG A 151 46.90 3.58 1.91
N THR A 152 47.86 4.32 1.35
CA THR A 152 47.90 5.78 1.34
C THR A 152 46.85 6.35 0.38
N VAL A 153 46.74 5.80 -0.84
CA VAL A 153 45.71 6.20 -1.82
C VAL A 153 44.32 5.95 -1.26
N ARG A 154 44.06 4.78 -0.68
CA ARG A 154 42.79 4.47 0.00
C ARG A 154 42.50 5.46 1.13
N ALA A 155 43.48 5.78 1.98
CA ALA A 155 43.30 6.75 3.07
C ALA A 155 42.94 8.16 2.56
N ALA A 156 43.54 8.59 1.44
CA ALA A 156 43.21 9.88 0.81
C ALA A 156 41.79 9.90 0.24
N ILE A 157 41.37 8.82 -0.44
CA ILE A 157 39.99 8.71 -0.98
C ILE A 157 38.96 8.67 0.15
N GLU A 158 39.21 7.90 1.22
CA GLU A 158 38.31 7.88 2.38
C GLU A 158 38.22 9.24 3.09
N ALA A 159 39.33 10.01 3.15
CA ALA A 159 39.32 11.39 3.65
C ALA A 159 38.54 12.35 2.74
N LEU A 160 38.71 12.23 1.42
CA LEU A 160 37.99 13.05 0.45
C LEU A 160 36.48 12.78 0.48
N ALA A 161 36.07 11.50 0.55
CA ALA A 161 34.67 11.13 0.73
C ALA A 161 34.07 11.68 2.03
N ALA A 162 34.85 11.80 3.11
CA ALA A 162 34.40 12.45 4.33
C ALA A 162 34.20 13.97 4.14
N LEU A 163 35.16 14.68 3.53
CA LEU A 163 35.05 16.11 3.23
C LEU A 163 33.86 16.46 2.33
N LEU A 164 33.61 15.65 1.29
CA LEU A 164 32.56 15.91 0.29
C LEU A 164 31.13 15.79 0.84
N LYS A 165 30.93 15.25 2.05
CA LYS A 165 29.64 15.30 2.77
C LYS A 165 29.13 16.73 3.00
N SER A 166 30.04 17.71 3.03
CA SER A 166 29.66 19.13 3.02
C SER A 166 29.17 19.55 1.64
N LYS A 167 27.93 20.06 1.57
CA LYS A 167 27.35 20.66 0.35
C LYS A 167 28.23 21.79 -0.21
N SER A 168 28.92 22.54 0.67
CA SER A 168 29.89 23.58 0.27
C SER A 168 31.12 22.98 -0.42
N ASN A 169 31.72 21.94 0.17
CA ASN A 169 32.88 21.26 -0.42
C ASN A 169 32.53 20.57 -1.73
N SER A 170 31.35 19.95 -1.83
CA SER A 170 30.86 19.38 -3.09
C SER A 170 30.70 20.45 -4.18
N ARG A 171 30.17 21.64 -3.86
CA ARG A 171 30.10 22.77 -4.80
C ARG A 171 31.50 23.25 -5.22
N GLN A 172 32.42 23.41 -4.27
CA GLN A 172 33.80 23.83 -4.55
C GLN A 172 34.55 22.79 -5.41
N ALA A 173 34.32 21.50 -5.21
CA ALA A 173 34.90 20.42 -6.00
C ALA A 173 34.35 20.39 -7.44
N VAL A 174 33.06 20.67 -7.64
CA VAL A 174 32.46 20.84 -8.96
C VAL A 174 33.06 22.05 -9.68
N ASN A 175 33.10 23.21 -9.02
CA ASN A 175 33.67 24.44 -9.59
C ASN A 175 35.17 24.33 -9.94
N LYS A 176 35.91 23.40 -9.29
CA LYS A 176 37.32 23.10 -9.59
C LYS A 176 37.51 21.95 -10.59
N GLY A 177 36.44 21.47 -11.23
CA GLY A 177 36.48 20.41 -12.25
C GLY A 177 36.78 19.00 -11.71
N TYR A 178 36.80 18.81 -10.39
CA TYR A 178 37.24 17.56 -9.76
C TYR A 178 36.31 16.36 -10.04
N LEU A 179 35.05 16.60 -10.41
CA LEU A 179 34.10 15.54 -10.77
C LEU A 179 34.59 14.71 -11.96
N GLY A 180 35.00 15.37 -13.06
CA GLY A 180 35.56 14.68 -14.24
C GLY A 180 36.87 13.94 -13.92
N GLY A 181 37.68 14.47 -13.00
CA GLY A 181 38.86 13.78 -12.47
C GLY A 181 38.51 12.49 -11.72
N LEU A 182 37.49 12.54 -10.85
CA LEU A 182 37.01 11.37 -10.10
C LEU A 182 36.40 10.30 -11.01
N LEU A 183 35.69 10.67 -12.07
CA LEU A 183 35.18 9.71 -13.08
C LEU A 183 36.33 8.98 -13.78
N ARG A 184 37.32 9.72 -14.29
CA ARG A 184 38.51 9.14 -14.94
C ARG A 184 39.29 8.21 -14.00
N LEU A 185 39.52 8.65 -12.76
CA LEU A 185 40.17 7.83 -11.72
C LEU A 185 39.37 6.56 -11.41
N TYR A 186 38.03 6.63 -11.34
CA TYR A 186 37.19 5.46 -11.13
C TYR A 186 37.27 4.47 -12.30
N GLN A 187 37.20 4.96 -13.54
CA GLN A 187 37.37 4.13 -14.74
C GLN A 187 38.74 3.45 -14.75
N ASP A 188 39.82 4.19 -14.54
CA ASP A 188 41.19 3.65 -14.56
C ASP A 188 41.42 2.60 -13.46
N TRP A 189 40.95 2.85 -12.23
CA TRP A 189 40.98 1.85 -11.15
C TRP A 189 40.03 0.67 -11.39
N HIS A 190 39.03 0.79 -12.26
CA HIS A 190 38.12 -0.30 -12.59
C HIS A 190 38.67 -1.23 -13.67
N HIS A 191 39.15 -0.71 -14.80
CA HIS A 191 39.67 -1.54 -15.89
C HIS A 191 40.93 -2.31 -15.46
N ASN A 192 41.77 -1.71 -14.60
CA ASN A 192 43.03 -2.31 -14.17
C ASN A 192 42.92 -3.22 -12.92
N ASP A 193 41.82 -3.16 -12.14
CA ASP A 193 41.57 -4.04 -10.99
C ASP A 193 40.87 -5.34 -11.41
N VAL A 194 41.39 -6.01 -12.44
CA VAL A 194 40.85 -7.26 -13.03
C VAL A 194 40.66 -8.35 -11.97
N SER A 195 41.58 -8.45 -11.01
CA SER A 195 41.52 -9.41 -9.89
C SER A 195 40.58 -8.98 -8.76
N ASN A 196 39.94 -7.81 -8.85
CA ASN A 196 39.06 -7.21 -7.82
C ASN A 196 39.71 -7.12 -6.42
N ASN A 197 41.02 -6.88 -6.36
CA ASN A 197 41.79 -6.76 -5.12
C ASN A 197 41.62 -5.37 -4.47
N TYR A 198 41.14 -4.37 -5.21
CA TYR A 198 41.07 -2.98 -4.79
C TYR A 198 39.64 -2.41 -4.77
N ILE A 199 38.63 -3.27 -4.58
CA ILE A 199 37.20 -2.95 -4.38
C ILE A 199 36.99 -1.73 -3.46
N HIS A 200 37.74 -1.63 -2.36
CA HIS A 200 37.63 -0.50 -1.42
C HIS A 200 38.02 0.86 -2.02
N ILE A 201 38.96 0.90 -2.96
CA ILE A 201 39.35 2.12 -3.67
C ILE A 201 38.28 2.51 -4.69
N ARG A 202 37.84 1.56 -5.53
CA ARG A 202 36.73 1.75 -6.49
C ARG A 202 35.46 2.24 -5.78
N ARG A 203 35.07 1.60 -4.66
CA ARG A 203 33.95 2.04 -3.80
C ARG A 203 34.19 3.42 -3.17
N GLY A 204 35.42 3.73 -2.76
CA GLY A 204 35.76 5.04 -2.20
C GLY A 204 35.55 6.19 -3.20
N LEU A 205 36.00 6.01 -4.46
CA LEU A 205 35.80 6.98 -5.54
C LEU A 205 34.31 7.16 -5.86
N LEU A 206 33.54 6.07 -5.87
CA LEU A 206 32.07 6.13 -5.99
C LEU A 206 31.40 6.85 -4.82
N LEU A 207 31.92 6.75 -3.58
CA LEU A 207 31.39 7.53 -2.46
C LEU A 207 31.66 9.04 -2.62
N CYS A 208 32.81 9.43 -3.18
CA CYS A 208 33.05 10.83 -3.57
C CYS A 208 32.00 11.32 -4.58
N LEU A 209 31.73 10.52 -5.62
CA LEU A 209 30.70 10.84 -6.62
C LEU A 209 29.26 10.81 -6.03
N LYS A 210 28.92 9.88 -5.13
CA LYS A 210 27.63 9.85 -4.42
C LYS A 210 27.44 11.12 -3.59
N HIS A 211 28.49 11.65 -2.97
CA HIS A 211 28.40 12.89 -2.19
C HIS A 211 28.31 14.14 -3.07
N ILE A 212 29.10 14.25 -4.15
CA ILE A 212 29.01 15.39 -5.09
C ILE A 212 27.62 15.48 -5.75
N THR A 213 27.02 14.35 -6.09
CA THR A 213 25.68 14.29 -6.71
C THR A 213 24.52 14.59 -5.73
N ASN A 214 24.81 14.85 -4.44
CA ASN A 214 23.80 15.37 -3.49
C ASN A 214 23.45 16.85 -3.71
N ILE A 215 24.12 17.55 -4.63
CA ILE A 215 23.76 18.91 -5.05
C ILE A 215 23.40 18.93 -6.54
N GLN A 216 22.45 19.78 -6.92
CA GLN A 216 21.96 19.95 -8.30
C GLN A 216 23.11 20.16 -9.31
N LEU A 217 23.95 21.18 -9.09
CA LEU A 217 25.13 21.47 -9.93
C LEU A 217 26.07 20.27 -10.10
N GLY A 218 26.15 19.39 -9.09
CA GLY A 218 26.93 18.16 -9.14
C GLY A 218 26.29 17.05 -9.98
N ARG A 219 24.97 17.02 -10.12
CA ARG A 219 24.26 16.13 -11.06
C ARG A 219 24.32 16.65 -12.49
N GLU A 220 24.12 17.95 -12.68
CA GLU A 220 24.23 18.61 -13.99
C GLU A 220 25.64 18.42 -14.58
N THR A 221 26.67 18.66 -13.76
CA THR A 221 28.07 18.41 -14.17
C THR A 221 28.35 16.91 -14.38
N PHE A 222 27.72 16.01 -13.62
CA PHE A 222 27.86 14.56 -13.82
C PHE A 222 27.25 14.10 -15.15
N LEU A 223 26.06 14.61 -15.51
CA LEU A 223 25.41 14.37 -16.79
C LEU A 223 26.27 14.91 -17.95
N GLY A 224 26.69 16.19 -17.88
CA GLY A 224 27.59 16.79 -18.88
C GLY A 224 28.97 16.13 -18.99
N SER A 225 29.40 15.40 -17.96
CA SER A 225 30.65 14.61 -17.97
C SER A 225 30.48 13.19 -18.49
N ARG A 226 29.34 12.83 -19.10
CA ARG A 226 28.99 11.47 -19.54
C ARG A 226 29.00 10.43 -18.40
N GLY A 227 28.72 10.89 -17.18
CA GLY A 227 28.79 10.09 -15.97
C GLY A 227 27.78 8.94 -15.94
N MET A 228 26.63 9.10 -16.61
CA MET A 228 25.61 8.05 -16.71
C MET A 228 26.14 6.86 -17.51
N GLU A 229 26.70 7.07 -18.70
CA GLU A 229 27.26 5.99 -19.51
C GLU A 229 28.50 5.37 -18.86
N ILE A 230 29.39 6.21 -18.31
CA ILE A 230 30.61 5.75 -17.62
C ILE A 230 30.26 4.80 -16.47
N LEU A 231 29.30 5.17 -15.61
CA LEU A 231 28.90 4.32 -14.50
C LEU A 231 28.01 3.15 -14.94
N PHE A 232 27.14 3.33 -15.93
CA PHE A 232 26.30 2.24 -16.45
C PHE A 232 27.13 1.11 -17.07
N THR A 233 28.09 1.42 -17.94
CA THR A 233 28.99 0.40 -18.51
C THR A 233 29.76 -0.32 -17.39
N SER A 234 30.33 0.44 -16.45
CA SER A 234 31.10 -0.14 -15.33
C SER A 234 30.32 -1.09 -14.41
N VAL A 235 28.99 -0.97 -14.40
CA VAL A 235 28.15 -1.79 -13.54
C VAL A 235 27.81 -3.13 -14.18
N GLN A 236 27.70 -3.20 -15.52
CA GLN A 236 27.43 -4.45 -16.24
C GLN A 236 28.53 -5.48 -15.95
N ASP A 237 29.80 -5.06 -16.07
CA ASP A 237 31.01 -5.83 -15.73
C ASP A 237 31.01 -6.36 -14.29
N CYS A 238 30.21 -5.77 -13.40
CA CYS A 238 30.14 -6.12 -11.99
C CYS A 238 28.94 -7.01 -11.61
N LEU A 239 27.92 -7.15 -12.47
CA LEU A 239 26.65 -7.83 -12.11
C LEU A 239 26.82 -9.32 -11.79
N SER A 240 27.78 -9.99 -12.43
CA SER A 240 28.04 -11.42 -12.26
C SER A 240 28.71 -11.80 -10.93
N CYS A 241 29.25 -10.83 -10.18
CA CYS A 241 30.10 -11.09 -9.01
C CYS A 241 29.52 -10.49 -7.72
N LYS A 242 28.96 -11.35 -6.84
CA LYS A 242 28.38 -10.94 -5.53
C LYS A 242 29.34 -10.13 -4.65
N ASN A 243 30.65 -10.35 -4.73
CA ASN A 243 31.66 -9.57 -3.99
C ASN A 243 31.66 -8.06 -4.39
N LEU A 244 31.08 -7.72 -5.54
CA LEU A 244 30.97 -6.36 -6.06
C LEU A 244 29.61 -5.70 -5.75
N ASP A 245 28.68 -6.38 -5.06
CA ASP A 245 27.39 -5.82 -4.62
C ASP A 245 27.51 -4.41 -3.96
N PRO A 246 28.54 -4.10 -3.12
CA PRO A 246 28.72 -2.76 -2.57
C PRO A 246 29.12 -1.69 -3.59
N ILE A 247 29.78 -2.07 -4.69
CA ILE A 247 30.07 -1.18 -5.83
C ILE A 247 28.78 -0.97 -6.63
N VAL A 248 28.15 -2.06 -7.06
CA VAL A 248 26.92 -2.05 -7.87
C VAL A 248 25.81 -1.24 -7.20
N THR A 249 25.60 -1.43 -5.90
CA THR A 249 24.60 -0.68 -5.12
C THR A 249 24.93 0.82 -5.06
N THR A 250 26.21 1.17 -4.89
CA THR A 250 26.62 2.60 -4.86
C THR A 250 26.45 3.24 -6.25
N VAL A 251 26.76 2.53 -7.33
CA VAL A 251 26.52 2.98 -8.71
C VAL A 251 25.03 3.19 -8.98
N THR A 252 24.19 2.19 -8.65
CA THR A 252 22.73 2.26 -8.86
C THR A 252 22.11 3.45 -8.11
N GLN A 253 22.59 3.75 -6.89
CA GLN A 253 22.16 4.94 -6.14
C GLN A 253 22.63 6.27 -6.76
N ILE A 254 23.75 6.32 -7.46
CA ILE A 254 24.18 7.52 -8.22
C ILE A 254 23.31 7.67 -9.46
N LEU A 255 23.14 6.60 -10.24
CA LEU A 255 22.38 6.60 -11.49
C LEU A 255 20.92 7.02 -11.26
N ARG A 256 20.19 6.40 -10.31
CA ARG A 256 18.79 6.77 -9.99
C ARG A 256 18.62 8.24 -9.58
N LYS A 257 19.63 8.79 -8.89
CA LYS A 257 19.64 10.18 -8.43
C LYS A 257 19.97 11.17 -9.55
N CYS A 258 20.88 10.80 -10.45
CA CYS A 258 21.29 11.63 -11.59
C CYS A 258 20.37 11.50 -12.82
N TYR A 259 19.57 10.44 -12.91
CA TYR A 259 18.55 10.27 -13.95
C TYR A 259 17.64 11.52 -13.99
N PRO A 260 17.41 12.17 -15.15
CA PRO A 260 16.58 13.36 -15.31
C PRO A 260 15.19 13.24 -14.66
N LYS A 261 14.54 14.36 -14.35
CA LYS A 261 13.20 14.35 -13.72
C LYS A 261 12.20 14.94 -14.68
N GLU A 262 11.12 14.19 -14.89
CA GLU A 262 10.15 14.41 -15.97
C GLU A 262 8.73 14.42 -15.39
N SER A 263 7.78 15.00 -16.13
CA SER A 263 6.35 14.83 -15.88
C SER A 263 5.86 13.49 -16.45
N LEU A 264 4.74 12.98 -15.96
CA LEU A 264 4.03 11.89 -16.64
C LEU A 264 3.64 12.34 -18.07
N PRO A 265 3.58 11.44 -19.07
CA PRO A 265 3.18 11.77 -20.44
C PRO A 265 1.65 11.86 -20.59
N LEU A 266 1.06 12.78 -19.81
CA LEU A 266 -0.35 13.17 -19.80
C LEU A 266 -0.47 14.69 -19.99
N VAL A 267 -1.57 15.14 -20.61
CA VAL A 267 -1.90 16.57 -20.71
C VAL A 267 -2.30 17.14 -19.33
N THR A 268 -2.92 16.34 -18.47
CA THR A 268 -3.31 16.70 -17.10
C THR A 268 -3.21 15.51 -16.16
N VAL A 269 -2.85 15.77 -14.89
CA VAL A 269 -2.83 14.77 -13.81
C VAL A 269 -4.18 14.59 -13.11
N ARG A 270 -5.19 15.41 -13.41
CA ARG A 270 -6.58 15.16 -13.00
C ARG A 270 -7.15 13.97 -13.77
N SER A 271 -8.11 13.27 -13.17
CA SER A 271 -8.82 12.15 -13.80
C SER A 271 -9.36 12.50 -15.20
N SER A 272 -9.36 11.54 -16.12
CA SER A 272 -10.08 11.62 -17.40
C SER A 272 -11.61 11.71 -17.21
N TYR A 273 -12.11 11.39 -16.01
CA TYR A 273 -13.53 11.42 -15.67
C TYR A 273 -13.82 12.53 -14.66
N SER A 274 -14.80 13.37 -14.98
CA SER A 274 -15.30 14.44 -14.11
C SER A 274 -16.81 14.30 -13.92
N PHE A 275 -17.29 14.62 -12.72
CA PHE A 275 -18.70 14.53 -12.36
C PHE A 275 -19.20 15.87 -11.79
N PRO A 276 -20.33 16.43 -12.27
CA PRO A 276 -20.83 17.72 -11.82
C PRO A 276 -21.42 17.63 -10.40
N LEU A 277 -20.86 18.39 -9.46
CA LEU A 277 -21.30 18.38 -8.06
C LEU A 277 -22.50 19.32 -7.83
N PRO A 278 -23.50 18.91 -7.02
CA PRO A 278 -24.57 19.80 -6.56
C PRO A 278 -24.05 21.12 -5.98
N GLY A 279 -24.76 22.22 -6.26
CA GLY A 279 -24.41 23.56 -5.77
C GLY A 279 -23.34 24.31 -6.57
N ASN A 280 -22.49 23.64 -7.35
CA ASN A 280 -21.52 24.32 -8.22
C ASN A 280 -22.20 24.90 -9.48
N VAL A 281 -22.46 26.21 -9.47
CA VAL A 281 -22.81 26.97 -10.68
C VAL A 281 -21.66 26.84 -11.69
N LYS A 282 -21.99 26.55 -12.96
CA LYS A 282 -21.01 26.28 -14.02
C LYS A 282 -19.96 27.39 -14.14
N THR A 283 -18.74 27.11 -13.70
CA THR A 283 -17.53 27.65 -14.31
C THR A 283 -17.05 26.62 -15.34
N GLU A 284 -17.06 26.96 -16.62
CA GLU A 284 -16.54 26.06 -17.65
C GLU A 284 -15.04 25.81 -17.44
N PRO A 285 -14.53 24.61 -17.74
CA PRO A 285 -13.10 24.37 -17.77
C PRO A 285 -12.51 25.14 -18.97
N LEU A 286 -11.95 26.32 -18.69
CA LEU A 286 -11.19 27.10 -19.67
C LEU A 286 -10.14 26.21 -20.34
N CYS A 287 -10.30 26.00 -21.65
CA CYS A 287 -9.33 25.28 -22.44
C CYS A 287 -7.96 25.96 -22.34
N PRO A 288 -6.85 25.23 -22.10
CA PRO A 288 -5.51 25.78 -22.26
C PRO A 288 -5.29 26.10 -23.75
N GLY A 289 -5.52 27.35 -24.13
CA GLY A 289 -5.37 27.78 -25.52
C GLY A 289 -3.96 27.57 -26.04
N TYR A 290 -3.82 27.21 -27.32
CA TYR A 290 -2.53 27.10 -28.00
C TYR A 290 -1.74 28.41 -27.88
N GLY A 291 -0.79 28.44 -26.96
CA GLY A 291 -0.10 29.66 -26.50
C GLY A 291 1.38 29.40 -26.24
N GLY A 292 2.12 29.05 -27.29
CA GLY A 292 3.55 28.72 -27.18
C GLY A 292 4.41 29.90 -26.74
N LYS A 293 4.74 29.98 -25.45
CA LYS A 293 5.84 30.82 -24.97
C LYS A 293 6.61 30.13 -23.84
N LEU A 294 7.86 29.80 -24.12
CA LEU A 294 8.78 29.14 -23.20
C LEU A 294 9.22 30.12 -22.10
N LEU A 295 8.42 30.22 -21.03
CA LEU A 295 8.83 30.89 -19.80
C LEU A 295 9.83 29.98 -19.06
N LYS A 296 11.11 30.24 -19.30
CA LYS A 296 12.10 30.10 -18.22
C LYS A 296 11.71 31.10 -17.13
N ASP A 297 11.65 30.65 -15.87
CA ASP A 297 12.02 31.48 -14.72
C ASP A 297 12.47 30.62 -13.54
N ASP A 298 13.36 31.20 -12.73
CA ASP A 298 13.63 30.98 -11.31
C ASP A 298 13.89 29.57 -10.77
N CYS A 299 15.17 29.17 -10.90
CA CYS A 299 15.80 28.16 -10.05
C CYS A 299 16.21 28.73 -8.67
N GLU A 300 15.33 28.68 -7.67
CA GLU A 300 15.65 29.06 -6.28
C GLU A 300 15.58 27.87 -5.29
N SER A 301 16.73 27.55 -4.66
CA SER A 301 16.84 27.00 -3.30
C SER A 301 16.15 25.66 -2.90
N ASP A 302 16.06 24.65 -3.77
CA ASP A 302 15.53 23.33 -3.35
C ASP A 302 16.52 22.57 -2.41
N LYS A 303 16.21 22.54 -1.10
CA LYS A 303 17.02 21.86 -0.05
C LYS A 303 16.87 20.34 -0.12
N GLU A 304 17.53 19.68 -1.05
CA GLU A 304 17.53 18.22 -1.14
C GLU A 304 18.29 17.56 0.02
N GLU A 305 17.64 16.63 0.73
CA GLU A 305 18.24 15.74 1.73
C GLU A 305 17.70 14.32 1.55
N GLU A 306 18.21 13.58 0.57
CA GLU A 306 18.14 12.11 0.60
C GLU A 306 19.26 11.59 1.52
N VAL A 307 18.88 11.19 2.74
CA VAL A 307 19.70 10.37 3.63
C VAL A 307 18.97 9.05 3.83
N ASP A 308 19.48 7.97 3.21
CA ASP A 308 18.92 6.61 3.33
C ASP A 308 18.78 6.22 4.83
N LYS A 309 17.58 6.39 5.42
CA LYS A 309 17.35 6.05 6.83
C LYS A 309 15.92 5.64 7.22
N ASP A 310 15.02 5.56 6.23
CA ASP A 310 13.59 5.35 6.45
C ASP A 310 13.23 3.87 6.28
N LEU A 311 13.29 3.16 7.41
CA LEU A 311 12.39 2.05 7.70
C LEU A 311 11.54 2.48 8.89
N ASP A 312 10.28 2.08 8.89
CA ASP A 312 9.27 2.34 9.93
C ASP A 312 8.94 3.84 10.16
N LYS A 313 8.32 4.50 9.17
CA LYS A 313 7.57 5.77 9.37
C LYS A 313 6.55 6.15 8.25
N ASP A 314 5.63 5.24 7.93
CA ASP A 314 4.39 5.59 7.19
C ASP A 314 3.35 6.17 8.17
N ASP A 315 3.53 7.45 8.58
CA ASP A 315 2.49 8.41 9.03
C ASP A 315 3.20 9.66 9.63
N VAL A 316 3.79 10.50 8.76
CA VAL A 316 4.38 11.80 9.13
C VAL A 316 4.07 12.85 8.06
N GLU A 317 2.81 13.28 7.99
CA GLU A 317 2.43 14.51 7.28
C GLU A 317 1.45 15.36 8.12
N SER A 318 1.70 15.42 9.43
CA SER A 318 1.19 16.45 10.34
C SER A 318 2.35 17.33 10.83
N LYS A 319 2.07 18.62 11.05
CA LYS A 319 2.97 19.51 11.79
C LYS A 319 2.80 19.26 13.28
N GLU A 320 3.85 19.51 14.06
CA GLU A 320 3.77 19.55 15.52
C GLU A 320 3.00 20.82 15.92
N GLU A 321 1.70 20.67 16.17
CA GLU A 321 0.87 21.60 16.92
C GLU A 321 0.84 21.10 18.38
N ASP A 322 1.02 21.98 19.36
CA ASP A 322 1.14 21.58 20.77
C ASP A 322 -0.12 20.84 21.28
N TYR A 323 0.07 19.65 21.83
CA TYR A 323 -1.01 18.76 22.26
C TYR A 323 -1.44 19.05 23.71
N ASP A 324 -2.59 19.71 23.87
CA ASP A 324 -3.33 19.70 25.13
C ASP A 324 -4.11 18.38 25.28
N LEU A 325 -3.43 17.38 25.86
CA LEU A 325 -3.96 16.04 26.08
C LEU A 325 -5.09 15.97 27.12
N GLU A 326 -5.27 16.99 27.97
CA GLU A 326 -6.35 17.01 28.97
C GLU A 326 -7.68 17.41 28.29
N THR A 327 -7.65 18.48 27.50
CA THR A 327 -8.78 18.88 26.64
C THR A 327 -9.18 17.79 25.63
N ASP A 328 -8.25 17.00 25.12
CA ASP A 328 -8.56 15.89 24.20
C ASP A 328 -9.20 14.68 24.90
N VAL A 329 -8.95 14.44 26.19
CA VAL A 329 -9.67 13.40 26.97
C VAL A 329 -11.14 13.76 27.16
N ASP A 330 -11.44 15.01 27.48
CA ASP A 330 -12.83 15.44 27.68
C ASP A 330 -13.60 15.55 26.35
N LYS A 331 -12.92 15.78 25.21
CA LYS A 331 -13.52 15.53 23.87
C LYS A 331 -13.89 14.05 23.68
N LEU A 332 -12.99 13.11 23.98
CA LEU A 332 -13.24 11.67 23.82
C LEU A 332 -14.31 11.13 24.79
N ARG A 333 -14.54 11.81 25.92
CA ARG A 333 -15.59 11.47 26.91
C ARG A 333 -16.94 12.13 26.62
N SER A 334 -16.93 13.36 26.11
CA SER A 334 -18.16 14.08 25.77
C SER A 334 -18.81 13.48 24.52
N ARG A 335 -20.13 13.41 24.55
CA ARG A 335 -20.94 12.97 23.40
C ARG A 335 -21.36 14.22 22.61
N PRO A 336 -21.00 14.33 21.32
CA PRO A 336 -21.47 15.41 20.47
C PRO A 336 -23.00 15.52 20.42
N VAL A 337 -23.47 16.73 20.15
CA VAL A 337 -24.85 16.99 19.70
C VAL A 337 -25.04 16.35 18.32
N LEU A 338 -26.27 15.96 17.98
CA LEU A 338 -26.60 15.43 16.65
C LEU A 338 -26.15 16.38 15.54
N ASP A 339 -25.59 15.86 14.46
CA ASP A 339 -25.22 16.62 13.26
C ASP A 339 -26.43 17.06 12.39
N ARG A 340 -27.65 16.83 12.87
CA ARG A 340 -28.93 17.08 12.20
C ARG A 340 -30.08 17.26 13.21
N PRO A 341 -31.24 17.83 12.81
CA PRO A 341 -32.45 17.88 13.64
C PRO A 341 -32.94 16.49 14.06
N GLU A 342 -33.50 16.36 15.27
CA GLU A 342 -34.01 15.08 15.78
C GLU A 342 -35.30 14.66 15.04
N GLU A 343 -36.06 15.62 14.53
CA GLU A 343 -37.24 15.43 13.69
C GLU A 343 -36.92 14.69 12.39
N GLU A 344 -35.68 14.82 11.86
CA GLU A 344 -35.23 14.08 10.70
C GLU A 344 -34.96 12.59 11.01
N LEU A 345 -34.88 12.17 12.27
CA LEU A 345 -34.66 10.76 12.60
C LEU A 345 -35.89 9.88 12.33
N GLY A 346 -37.10 10.44 12.38
CA GLY A 346 -38.34 9.68 12.16
C GLY A 346 -38.43 8.97 10.81
N GLN A 347 -37.76 9.49 9.76
CA GLN A 347 -37.76 8.87 8.43
C GLN A 347 -37.08 7.48 8.39
N TYR A 348 -36.23 7.16 9.37
CA TYR A 348 -35.54 5.87 9.45
C TYR A 348 -36.37 4.75 10.12
N GLU A 349 -37.55 5.07 10.66
CA GLU A 349 -38.53 4.06 11.11
C GLU A 349 -38.92 3.11 9.96
N ALA A 350 -39.08 3.66 8.75
CA ALA A 350 -39.34 2.88 7.53
C ALA A 350 -38.20 1.92 7.14
N MET A 351 -37.00 2.07 7.72
CA MET A 351 -35.85 1.19 7.54
C MET A 351 -35.71 0.14 8.66
N CYS A 352 -36.65 0.10 9.61
CA CYS A 352 -36.71 -0.86 10.72
C CYS A 352 -38.08 -1.59 10.82
N PRO A 353 -38.69 -2.06 9.70
CA PRO A 353 -40.00 -2.73 9.76
C PRO A 353 -40.02 -3.98 10.64
N GLU A 354 -38.87 -4.60 10.88
CA GLU A 354 -38.73 -5.73 11.80
C GLU A 354 -38.97 -5.40 13.29
N LEU A 355 -39.30 -4.15 13.63
CA LEU A 355 -39.75 -3.74 14.97
C LEU A 355 -41.29 -3.67 15.11
N SER A 356 -42.05 -3.77 14.01
CA SER A 356 -43.50 -3.57 13.99
C SER A 356 -44.28 -4.43 12.98
N HIS A 357 -43.60 -5.25 12.16
CA HIS A 357 -44.22 -6.06 11.12
C HIS A 357 -45.18 -7.12 11.70
N ASN A 358 -46.45 -7.06 11.28
CA ASN A 358 -47.54 -7.88 11.80
C ASN A 358 -47.60 -9.32 11.25
N PHE A 359 -46.76 -9.69 10.26
CA PHE A 359 -46.73 -11.01 9.61
C PHE A 359 -48.09 -11.53 9.08
N GLN A 360 -49.03 -10.65 8.76
CA GLN A 360 -50.37 -11.04 8.26
C GLN A 360 -50.41 -11.26 6.74
N GLU A 361 -49.54 -10.57 5.99
CA GLU A 361 -49.57 -10.57 4.51
C GLU A 361 -48.99 -11.86 3.89
N LEU A 362 -48.02 -12.50 4.56
CA LEU A 362 -47.33 -13.73 4.10
C LEU A 362 -48.25 -14.95 3.92
N ASP A 363 -49.47 -14.92 4.49
CA ASP A 363 -50.41 -16.02 4.30
C ASP A 363 -51.03 -16.00 2.88
N ALA A 364 -51.16 -14.81 2.26
CA ALA A 364 -51.73 -14.65 0.92
C ALA A 364 -50.81 -15.19 -0.18
N GLU A 365 -49.51 -14.85 -0.13
CA GLU A 365 -48.49 -15.38 -1.07
C GLU A 365 -48.47 -16.92 -1.03
N SER A 366 -48.72 -17.53 0.13
CA SER A 366 -48.71 -18.98 0.34
C SER A 366 -49.94 -19.73 -0.23
N GLU A 367 -51.02 -19.02 -0.57
CA GLU A 367 -52.15 -19.60 -1.30
C GLU A 367 -52.01 -19.38 -2.81
N GLU A 368 -51.45 -18.26 -3.27
CA GLU A 368 -51.19 -18.01 -4.70
C GLU A 368 -50.13 -18.95 -5.28
N GLU A 369 -49.10 -19.35 -4.51
CA GLU A 369 -48.07 -20.34 -4.92
C GLU A 369 -48.65 -21.69 -5.41
N LYS A 370 -49.91 -22.03 -5.07
CA LYS A 370 -50.58 -23.26 -5.54
C LYS A 370 -51.26 -23.12 -6.90
N SER A 371 -51.17 -21.97 -7.57
CA SER A 371 -52.01 -21.64 -8.74
C SER A 371 -51.25 -21.27 -10.02
N LEU A 372 -49.91 -21.22 -9.99
CA LEU A 372 -49.09 -20.58 -11.04
C LEU A 372 -48.11 -21.55 -11.73
N GLU A 373 -48.64 -22.55 -12.44
CA GLU A 373 -47.89 -23.33 -13.45
C GLU A 373 -48.05 -22.79 -14.89
N ASP A 374 -48.45 -21.52 -15.08
CA ASP A 374 -48.26 -20.83 -16.36
C ASP A 374 -48.20 -19.29 -16.23
N ARG A 375 -46.98 -18.74 -16.24
CA ARG A 375 -46.58 -17.42 -16.78
C ARG A 375 -45.16 -17.02 -16.38
N THR A 376 -44.24 -17.05 -17.34
CA THR A 376 -43.05 -16.19 -17.31
C THR A 376 -43.44 -14.76 -17.71
N GLU A 377 -42.55 -13.79 -17.48
CA GLU A 377 -42.76 -12.35 -17.75
C GLU A 377 -43.83 -11.64 -16.88
N ASN A 378 -43.44 -11.27 -15.66
CA ASN A 378 -43.55 -9.89 -15.15
C ASN A 378 -42.78 -9.74 -13.83
N LEU A 379 -41.89 -8.74 -13.71
CA LEU A 379 -41.18 -8.44 -12.47
C LEU A 379 -42.07 -7.56 -11.57
N LEU A 380 -42.56 -8.09 -10.44
CA LEU A 380 -43.38 -7.31 -9.52
C LEU A 380 -42.57 -6.16 -8.87
N SER A 381 -43.01 -4.93 -9.13
CA SER A 381 -42.50 -3.73 -8.49
C SER A 381 -43.12 -3.55 -7.09
N ASN A 382 -42.46 -4.09 -6.06
CA ASN A 382 -42.80 -3.77 -4.68
C ASN A 382 -42.66 -2.24 -4.42
N PRO A 383 -43.58 -1.59 -3.69
CA PRO A 383 -43.56 -0.14 -3.51
C PRO A 383 -42.34 0.30 -2.69
N SER A 384 -41.38 0.93 -3.37
CA SER A 384 -40.12 1.36 -2.77
C SER A 384 -40.28 2.63 -1.93
N HIS A 385 -40.45 2.45 -0.62
CA HIS A 385 -40.21 3.53 0.34
C HIS A 385 -38.70 3.85 0.38
N PHE A 386 -38.26 4.78 -0.48
CA PHE A 386 -36.93 5.39 -0.43
C PHE A 386 -37.00 6.75 0.27
N ILE A 387 -35.91 7.14 0.96
CA ILE A 387 -35.77 8.48 1.53
C ILE A 387 -35.51 9.48 0.38
N PRO A 388 -36.34 10.52 0.18
CA PRO A 388 -36.14 11.47 -0.92
C PRO A 388 -34.95 12.41 -0.66
N SER A 389 -34.08 12.54 -1.66
CA SER A 389 -32.94 13.47 -1.64
C SER A 389 -33.36 14.92 -1.95
N GLY A 390 -34.05 15.58 -1.01
CA GLY A 390 -34.34 17.02 -1.08
C GLY A 390 -35.69 17.46 -0.51
N ASN A 391 -35.74 18.67 0.03
CA ASN A 391 -36.85 19.19 0.83
C ASN A 391 -38.20 19.25 0.07
N SER A 392 -39.18 18.47 0.53
CA SER A 392 -40.61 18.78 0.31
C SER A 392 -41.48 18.27 1.46
N VAL A 393 -41.48 19.00 2.59
CA VAL A 393 -42.38 18.70 3.71
C VAL A 393 -43.81 19.08 3.33
N LYS A 394 -44.68 18.09 3.15
CA LYS A 394 -46.14 18.25 3.14
C LYS A 394 -46.74 17.36 4.23
N HIS A 395 -47.21 17.98 5.31
CA HIS A 395 -47.81 17.28 6.45
C HIS A 395 -49.14 16.59 6.09
N PRO A 396 -49.33 15.32 6.51
CA PRO A 396 -50.62 14.77 6.86
C PRO A 396 -50.81 14.87 8.39
N ASN A 397 -51.87 15.53 8.85
CA ASN A 397 -52.16 15.65 10.29
C ASN A 397 -52.80 14.37 10.84
N TYR A 398 -52.06 13.58 11.63
CA TYR A 398 -52.64 12.62 12.57
C TYR A 398 -52.26 12.97 14.01
N ARG A 399 -53.29 13.21 14.84
CA ARG A 399 -53.17 13.87 16.14
C ARG A 399 -53.57 12.92 17.27
N TRP A 400 -52.62 12.14 17.78
CA TRP A 400 -52.88 11.34 18.98
C TRP A 400 -52.83 12.19 20.26
N LYS A 401 -53.68 11.88 21.23
CA LYS A 401 -53.72 12.56 22.53
C LYS A 401 -53.07 11.69 23.60
N ILE A 402 -51.95 12.13 24.16
CA ILE A 402 -51.47 11.61 25.45
C ILE A 402 -52.27 12.32 26.56
N ARG A 403 -52.87 11.54 27.47
CA ARG A 403 -53.38 12.07 28.75
C ARG A 403 -52.22 12.13 29.73
N SER A 404 -51.89 13.31 30.21
CA SER A 404 -50.99 13.48 31.35
C SER A 404 -51.72 13.13 32.65
N ALA A 405 -51.08 12.30 33.46
CA ALA A 405 -51.29 12.21 34.90
C ALA A 405 -49.90 12.30 35.52
N ALA A 406 -49.68 13.28 36.41
CA ALA A 406 -48.39 13.55 37.01
C ALA A 406 -48.46 13.25 38.51
N GLU A 407 -47.54 12.41 38.99
CA GLU A 407 -47.23 12.26 40.40
C GLU A 407 -45.72 12.00 40.51
N ALA A 408 -45.07 12.60 41.52
CA ALA A 408 -43.62 12.60 41.66
C ALA A 408 -43.19 11.62 42.77
N GLY A 409 -42.28 10.72 42.43
CA GLY A 409 -41.67 9.74 43.35
C GLY A 409 -40.20 9.49 42.96
N PRO A 410 -39.31 9.14 43.91
CA PRO A 410 -37.87 9.30 43.73
C PRO A 410 -37.16 8.17 42.96
N ASP A 411 -35.98 8.53 42.47
CA ASP A 411 -34.98 7.71 41.78
C ASP A 411 -34.50 6.48 42.59
N PRO A 412 -34.44 5.28 41.98
CA PRO A 412 -33.79 4.11 42.54
C PRO A 412 -32.73 3.49 41.60
N GLY A 413 -31.48 3.96 41.71
CA GLY A 413 -30.22 3.18 41.72
C GLY A 413 -29.99 2.00 40.76
N GLU A 414 -28.80 1.99 40.15
CA GLU A 414 -28.28 0.92 39.27
C GLU A 414 -28.51 -0.50 39.81
N LYS A 415 -28.88 -1.43 38.91
CA LYS A 415 -28.97 -2.87 39.20
C LYS A 415 -28.27 -3.69 38.13
N ASP A 416 -27.25 -4.43 38.56
CA ASP A 416 -26.58 -5.43 37.74
C ASP A 416 -27.55 -6.55 37.30
N PHE A 417 -27.56 -6.86 36.01
CA PHE A 417 -28.23 -8.04 35.48
C PHE A 417 -27.35 -9.28 35.63
N GLN A 418 -27.50 -10.02 36.74
CA GLN A 418 -26.96 -11.37 36.85
C GLN A 418 -27.87 -12.39 36.15
N VAL A 419 -27.31 -13.14 35.19
CA VAL A 419 -27.96 -14.31 34.57
C VAL A 419 -27.71 -15.56 35.43
N PRO A 420 -28.73 -16.38 35.77
CA PRO A 420 -28.54 -17.56 36.62
C PRO A 420 -27.68 -18.66 35.97
N LEU A 421 -26.53 -18.96 36.56
CA LEU A 421 -25.69 -20.09 36.15
C LEU A 421 -26.11 -21.36 36.93
N GLN A 422 -26.94 -22.21 36.32
CA GLN A 422 -27.23 -23.52 36.92
C GLN A 422 -26.03 -24.47 36.80
N SER A 423 -25.58 -25.01 37.93
CA SER A 423 -24.41 -25.87 38.03
C SER A 423 -24.80 -27.36 37.96
N TRP A 424 -24.18 -28.09 37.04
CA TRP A 424 -24.21 -29.57 37.03
C TRP A 424 -22.83 -30.09 37.44
N THR A 425 -22.73 -30.60 38.67
CA THR A 425 -21.49 -31.14 39.24
C THR A 425 -21.28 -32.61 38.89
N LYS A 426 -20.04 -32.97 38.52
CA LYS A 426 -19.66 -34.35 38.19
C LYS A 426 -19.56 -35.23 39.45
N LYS A 427 -19.89 -36.52 39.29
CA LYS A 427 -19.25 -37.63 40.01
C LYS A 427 -18.81 -38.70 39.00
N GLU A 428 -17.49 -38.95 39.00
CA GLU A 428 -16.81 -40.26 39.16
C GLU A 428 -17.28 -41.51 38.34
N LYS A 429 -16.41 -42.44 37.92
CA LYS A 429 -14.99 -42.70 38.27
C LYS A 429 -14.29 -43.65 37.26
N ARG A 430 -12.95 -43.65 37.27
CA ARG A 430 -12.00 -44.69 36.74
C ARG A 430 -11.88 -44.82 35.21
N SER A 431 -10.73 -45.23 34.63
CA SER A 431 -9.40 -45.57 35.19
C SER A 431 -8.23 -45.02 34.35
N TRP A 432 -7.01 -45.02 34.90
CA TRP A 432 -5.74 -44.71 34.21
C TRP A 432 -5.08 -45.94 33.56
N GLY A 433 -4.18 -45.71 32.60
CA GLY A 433 -3.25 -46.71 32.04
C GLY A 433 -2.34 -46.12 30.94
N PRO A 434 -1.00 -46.01 31.12
CA PRO A 434 -0.11 -45.33 30.15
C PRO A 434 1.09 -46.18 29.64
N ILE A 435 1.92 -45.57 28.76
CA ILE A 435 3.30 -45.95 28.35
C ILE A 435 3.44 -47.04 27.25
N SER A 436 4.05 -46.71 26.10
CA SER A 436 5.41 -47.17 25.71
C SER A 436 5.86 -46.63 24.34
N GLU A 437 7.18 -46.49 24.16
CA GLU A 437 7.86 -46.41 22.85
C GLU A 437 8.44 -47.79 22.45
N LYS A 438 9.13 -47.85 21.29
CA LYS A 438 9.71 -49.04 20.59
C LYS A 438 8.67 -49.91 19.85
N GLY A 439 9.02 -50.62 18.77
CA GLY A 439 10.31 -50.70 18.04
C GLY A 439 10.50 -52.09 17.42
N ASP A 440 11.27 -52.16 16.33
CA ASP A 440 11.57 -53.34 15.48
C ASP A 440 10.40 -53.79 14.54
N VAL A 441 10.50 -54.12 13.22
CA VAL A 441 11.54 -54.33 12.16
C VAL A 441 11.57 -55.79 11.63
N VAL A 442 11.83 -55.97 10.31
CA VAL A 442 11.78 -57.21 9.46
C VAL A 442 10.34 -57.70 9.19
N GLU A 443 9.88 -58.04 7.97
CA GLU A 443 10.31 -57.85 6.55
C GLU A 443 9.08 -58.19 5.64
N ALA A 444 9.01 -58.04 4.30
CA ALA A 444 9.91 -57.50 3.26
C ALA A 444 9.07 -56.54 2.33
N VAL A 445 9.14 -56.39 0.99
CA VAL A 445 9.81 -57.02 -0.18
C VAL A 445 10.50 -55.90 -1.01
N GLN A 446 10.89 -56.12 -2.28
CA GLN A 446 11.75 -55.25 -3.10
C GLN A 446 11.05 -54.56 -4.30
N HIS A 447 11.83 -53.67 -4.94
CA HIS A 447 11.62 -52.86 -6.15
C HIS A 447 11.01 -51.47 -5.89
N ALA A 448 11.70 -50.33 -6.09
CA ALA A 448 12.67 -49.86 -7.11
C ALA A 448 12.00 -49.19 -8.32
N ASP A 449 11.50 -47.96 -8.12
CA ASP A 449 11.01 -47.07 -9.18
C ASP A 449 12.11 -46.15 -9.72
N SER A 450 12.18 -46.09 -11.05
CA SER A 450 13.00 -45.18 -11.85
C SER A 450 12.41 -45.12 -13.26
N CYS A 451 12.59 -44.00 -13.99
CA CYS A 451 11.83 -43.62 -15.19
C CYS A 451 10.39 -43.16 -14.83
N GLU A 452 9.90 -42.01 -15.28
CA GLU A 452 9.56 -41.61 -16.65
C GLU A 452 8.45 -42.51 -17.24
N GLU A 453 7.23 -41.97 -17.33
CA GLU A 453 6.12 -42.53 -18.12
C GLU A 453 5.74 -41.57 -19.25
N ASP A 454 5.58 -42.14 -20.44
CA ASP A 454 5.23 -41.47 -21.70
C ASP A 454 3.71 -41.18 -21.77
N PRO A 455 3.24 -40.07 -22.35
CA PRO A 455 1.84 -39.66 -22.29
C PRO A 455 1.03 -40.19 -23.49
N ASP A 456 0.83 -41.51 -23.60
CA ASP A 456 0.01 -42.06 -24.70
C ASP A 456 -0.93 -43.24 -24.32
N LYS A 457 -2.05 -42.91 -23.67
CA LYS A 457 -3.31 -43.68 -23.73
C LYS A 457 -4.52 -42.75 -23.79
N SER A 458 -4.91 -42.37 -25.00
CA SER A 458 -6.09 -41.54 -25.24
C SER A 458 -7.41 -42.29 -24.99
N HIS A 459 -8.22 -41.82 -24.04
CA HIS A 459 -9.68 -42.00 -24.12
C HIS A 459 -10.25 -40.87 -24.97
N VAL A 460 -10.65 -41.20 -26.20
CA VAL A 460 -11.16 -40.23 -27.18
C VAL A 460 -12.55 -39.76 -26.77
N PHE A 461 -12.64 -38.54 -26.23
CA PHE A 461 -13.84 -37.73 -26.34
C PHE A 461 -13.78 -36.95 -27.67
N SER A 462 -14.88 -36.98 -28.42
CA SER A 462 -14.97 -36.36 -29.73
C SER A 462 -14.92 -34.84 -29.64
N LEU A 463 -13.79 -34.24 -29.98
CA LEU A 463 -13.66 -32.80 -30.16
C LEU A 463 -14.46 -32.38 -31.40
N HIS A 464 -15.59 -31.69 -31.19
CA HIS A 464 -16.22 -30.90 -32.24
C HIS A 464 -15.32 -29.68 -32.57
N PRO A 465 -15.15 -29.31 -33.85
CA PRO A 465 -14.31 -28.17 -34.22
C PRO A 465 -15.04 -26.85 -33.88
N LEU A 466 -14.43 -26.01 -33.03
CA LEU A 466 -14.97 -24.69 -32.72
C LEU A 466 -15.05 -23.81 -33.98
N PRO A 467 -16.09 -22.95 -34.09
CA PRO A 467 -16.15 -21.93 -35.13
C PRO A 467 -15.01 -20.90 -34.97
N ASN A 468 -14.64 -20.26 -36.08
CA ASN A 468 -13.38 -19.52 -36.28
C ASN A 468 -13.11 -18.44 -35.19
N GLU A 469 -12.36 -18.82 -34.15
CA GLU A 469 -12.44 -18.24 -32.79
C GLU A 469 -12.19 -16.73 -32.69
N ALA A 470 -11.33 -16.17 -33.53
CA ALA A 470 -10.86 -14.78 -33.39
C ALA A 470 -11.84 -13.73 -33.93
N ALA A 471 -12.84 -14.14 -34.73
CA ALA A 471 -13.75 -13.23 -35.40
C ALA A 471 -14.95 -12.84 -34.53
N TRP A 472 -15.60 -13.81 -33.87
CA TRP A 472 -16.84 -13.56 -33.13
C TRP A 472 -16.65 -12.61 -31.95
N TYR A 473 -15.60 -12.81 -31.12
CA TYR A 473 -15.33 -11.92 -29.98
C TYR A 473 -15.02 -10.48 -30.41
N LYS A 474 -14.38 -10.30 -31.57
CA LYS A 474 -14.11 -8.96 -32.13
C LYS A 474 -15.39 -8.29 -32.65
N LYS A 475 -16.36 -9.05 -33.16
CA LYS A 475 -17.75 -8.57 -33.42
C LYS A 475 -18.51 -8.23 -32.13
N LEU A 476 -18.40 -9.09 -31.11
CA LEU A 476 -19.23 -9.05 -29.90
C LEU A 476 -18.90 -7.90 -28.93
N PHE A 477 -17.61 -7.54 -28.82
CA PHE A 477 -17.09 -6.62 -27.79
C PHE A 477 -16.18 -5.51 -28.32
N ASN A 478 -16.27 -5.12 -29.61
CA ASN A 478 -15.66 -3.87 -30.13
C ASN A 478 -16.14 -3.47 -31.57
N PRO A 479 -17.41 -3.05 -31.76
CA PRO A 479 -17.91 -2.66 -33.08
C PRO A 479 -17.32 -1.34 -33.63
N GLU A 480 -16.86 -0.42 -32.77
CA GLU A 480 -16.41 0.94 -33.14
C GLU A 480 -15.05 1.00 -33.89
N CYS A 481 -14.66 -0.07 -34.60
CA CYS A 481 -13.46 -0.09 -35.44
C CYS A 481 -13.74 0.20 -36.93
N GLU A 482 -15.01 0.37 -37.33
CA GLU A 482 -15.41 0.88 -38.65
C GLU A 482 -15.98 2.30 -38.53
N ALA A 483 -15.70 3.14 -39.53
CA ALA A 483 -15.98 4.57 -39.44
C ALA A 483 -17.39 4.93 -39.95
N SER A 484 -18.10 5.73 -39.17
CA SER A 484 -19.25 6.55 -39.58
C SER A 484 -20.47 5.83 -40.18
N THR A 485 -21.18 5.05 -39.36
CA THR A 485 -22.65 4.97 -39.42
C THR A 485 -23.24 4.78 -38.02
N ASP A 486 -24.50 5.18 -37.80
CA ASP A 486 -25.24 4.80 -36.60
C ASP A 486 -25.42 3.26 -36.57
N PRO A 487 -25.22 2.59 -35.42
CA PRO A 487 -25.40 1.13 -35.32
C PRO A 487 -26.87 0.78 -35.51
N SER A 488 -27.20 0.19 -36.65
CA SER A 488 -28.57 -0.19 -36.98
C SER A 488 -29.10 -1.26 -36.02
N THR A 489 -30.43 -1.38 -35.93
CA THR A 489 -31.10 -2.30 -34.99
C THR A 489 -30.71 -3.77 -35.18
N GLY A 490 -30.15 -4.16 -36.34
CA GLY A 490 -29.76 -5.54 -36.65
C GLY A 490 -28.51 -6.06 -35.93
N GLU A 491 -27.44 -5.27 -35.83
CA GLU A 491 -26.18 -5.72 -35.19
C GLU A 491 -26.36 -6.00 -33.68
N ARG A 492 -27.36 -5.35 -33.07
CA ARG A 492 -27.74 -5.55 -31.67
C ARG A 492 -28.57 -6.82 -31.45
N LEU A 493 -29.13 -7.43 -32.49
CA LEU A 493 -29.71 -8.77 -32.41
C LEU A 493 -28.60 -9.83 -32.51
N GLU A 494 -27.77 -9.79 -33.56
CA GLU A 494 -26.67 -10.78 -33.74
C GLU A 494 -25.80 -10.93 -32.48
N THR A 495 -25.46 -9.81 -31.84
CA THR A 495 -24.62 -9.78 -30.62
C THR A 495 -25.35 -10.31 -29.37
N SER A 496 -26.69 -10.29 -29.35
CA SER A 496 -27.49 -10.91 -28.29
C SER A 496 -27.75 -12.40 -28.55
N GLU A 497 -27.87 -12.79 -29.81
CA GLU A 497 -28.07 -14.19 -30.25
C GLU A 497 -26.80 -15.02 -29.96
N ILE A 498 -25.62 -14.55 -30.38
CA ILE A 498 -24.34 -15.23 -30.09
C ILE A 498 -24.08 -15.37 -28.58
N MET A 499 -24.57 -14.44 -27.74
CA MET A 499 -24.49 -14.60 -26.28
C MET A 499 -25.48 -15.63 -25.73
N ALA A 500 -26.66 -15.81 -26.32
CA ALA A 500 -27.58 -16.87 -25.96
C ALA A 500 -26.99 -18.24 -26.35
N ASP A 501 -26.54 -18.39 -27.60
CA ASP A 501 -25.91 -19.60 -28.12
C ASP A 501 -24.77 -20.08 -27.22
N LEU A 502 -23.86 -19.16 -26.82
CA LEU A 502 -22.73 -19.48 -25.93
C LEU A 502 -23.18 -19.89 -24.51
N LEU A 503 -24.26 -19.29 -23.98
CA LEU A 503 -24.81 -19.63 -22.66
C LEU A 503 -25.61 -20.94 -22.66
N GLU A 504 -26.13 -21.37 -23.80
CA GLU A 504 -26.73 -22.69 -23.99
C GLU A 504 -25.64 -23.76 -24.19
N GLU A 505 -24.65 -23.52 -25.06
CA GLU A 505 -23.59 -24.49 -25.38
C GLU A 505 -22.63 -24.74 -24.20
N HIS A 506 -22.27 -23.70 -23.45
CA HIS A 506 -21.23 -23.73 -22.41
C HIS A 506 -21.79 -23.46 -20.99
N GLN A 507 -22.98 -23.97 -20.67
CA GLN A 507 -23.76 -23.66 -19.45
C GLN A 507 -23.11 -24.17 -18.13
N GLY A 508 -22.01 -23.54 -17.72
CA GLY A 508 -21.29 -23.86 -16.49
C GLY A 508 -21.98 -23.30 -15.24
N ASN A 509 -22.40 -24.20 -14.33
CA ASN A 509 -22.97 -23.80 -13.05
C ASN A 509 -21.90 -23.12 -12.17
N ILE A 510 -22.04 -21.81 -11.96
CA ILE A 510 -21.18 -21.01 -11.07
C ILE A 510 -22.03 -20.60 -9.84
N PRO A 511 -21.73 -21.11 -8.64
CA PRO A 511 -22.52 -20.84 -7.45
C PRO A 511 -22.67 -19.34 -7.15
N PHE A 512 -23.91 -18.92 -6.94
CA PHE A 512 -24.29 -17.52 -6.66
C PHE A 512 -23.97 -16.52 -7.79
N HIS A 513 -23.93 -16.98 -9.04
CA HIS A 513 -23.86 -16.12 -10.23
C HIS A 513 -24.97 -16.48 -11.23
N SER A 514 -25.40 -15.48 -12.02
CA SER A 514 -26.30 -15.67 -13.17
C SER A 514 -25.99 -14.59 -14.20
N PRO A 515 -25.52 -14.94 -15.42
CA PRO A 515 -25.22 -13.96 -16.46
C PRO A 515 -26.43 -13.10 -16.83
N HIS A 516 -27.65 -13.66 -16.86
CA HIS A 516 -28.87 -12.91 -17.16
C HIS A 516 -29.19 -11.85 -16.08
N LEU A 517 -29.09 -12.21 -14.79
CA LEU A 517 -29.29 -11.25 -13.69
C LEU A 517 -28.18 -10.19 -13.68
N TYR A 518 -26.93 -10.60 -13.90
CA TYR A 518 -25.80 -9.68 -14.03
C TYR A 518 -26.02 -8.65 -15.15
N THR A 519 -26.37 -9.10 -16.36
CA THR A 519 -26.67 -8.24 -17.49
C THR A 519 -27.89 -7.34 -17.22
N ALA A 520 -28.91 -7.81 -16.52
CA ALA A 520 -30.06 -6.98 -16.13
C ALA A 520 -29.66 -5.87 -15.14
N ARG A 521 -28.84 -6.20 -14.12
CA ARG A 521 -28.32 -5.22 -13.16
C ARG A 521 -27.35 -4.23 -13.80
N ALA A 522 -26.40 -4.71 -14.62
CA ALA A 522 -25.43 -3.86 -15.31
C ALA A 522 -26.10 -2.88 -16.30
N LYS A 523 -27.20 -3.26 -16.96
CA LYS A 523 -28.00 -2.35 -17.79
C LYS A 523 -28.71 -1.22 -17.00
N SER A 524 -28.75 -1.31 -15.67
CA SER A 524 -29.43 -0.34 -14.79
C SER A 524 -28.50 0.59 -13.99
N ILE A 525 -27.17 0.44 -14.12
CA ILE A 525 -26.22 1.26 -13.36
C ILE A 525 -25.98 2.63 -14.02
N MET A 526 -25.81 3.65 -13.19
CA MET A 526 -25.38 4.98 -13.61
C MET A 526 -23.86 5.11 -13.44
N SER A 527 -23.16 5.42 -14.54
CA SER A 527 -21.70 5.59 -14.57
C SER A 527 -21.32 6.89 -15.29
N VAL A 528 -20.21 7.52 -14.88
CA VAL A 528 -19.74 8.81 -15.41
C VAL A 528 -19.46 8.76 -16.92
N PRO A 529 -18.77 7.72 -17.46
CA PRO A 529 -18.57 7.57 -18.91
C PRO A 529 -19.69 6.77 -19.61
N ALA A 530 -20.79 6.44 -18.93
CA ALA A 530 -21.92 5.66 -19.46
C ALA A 530 -21.49 4.35 -20.17
N TYR A 531 -20.83 3.45 -19.42
CA TYR A 531 -20.34 2.16 -19.92
C TYR A 531 -21.45 1.33 -20.60
N LYS A 532 -21.15 0.76 -21.77
CA LYS A 532 -22.04 -0.14 -22.53
C LYS A 532 -21.55 -1.59 -22.48
N ASP A 533 -20.24 -1.78 -22.49
CA ASP A 533 -19.58 -3.08 -22.59
C ASP A 533 -19.50 -3.78 -21.23
N LEU A 534 -19.76 -5.09 -21.22
CA LEU A 534 -19.60 -5.94 -20.04
C LEU A 534 -18.23 -6.63 -20.11
N ALA A 535 -17.43 -6.54 -19.04
CA ALA A 535 -16.22 -7.33 -18.94
C ALA A 535 -16.57 -8.83 -18.84
N PHE A 536 -15.97 -9.65 -19.70
CA PHE A 536 -16.27 -11.08 -19.76
C PHE A 536 -16.17 -11.81 -18.39
N PRO A 537 -15.19 -11.54 -17.50
CA PRO A 537 -15.08 -12.24 -16.21
C PRO A 537 -16.23 -11.98 -15.24
N ASP A 538 -16.89 -10.81 -15.36
CA ASP A 538 -17.99 -10.41 -14.49
C ASP A 538 -19.34 -10.81 -15.09
N PHE A 539 -19.48 -10.77 -16.43
CA PHE A 539 -20.64 -11.32 -17.14
C PHE A 539 -20.72 -12.85 -17.05
N TRP A 540 -19.64 -13.56 -17.39
CA TRP A 540 -19.55 -15.02 -17.38
C TRP A 540 -19.47 -15.56 -15.95
N GLY A 541 -18.91 -14.77 -15.03
CA GLY A 541 -18.62 -15.18 -13.67
C GLY A 541 -17.36 -16.03 -13.55
N HIS A 542 -17.06 -16.47 -12.32
CA HIS A 542 -15.85 -17.22 -12.04
C HIS A 542 -15.93 -18.14 -10.82
N GLN A 543 -15.21 -19.26 -10.89
CA GLN A 543 -14.99 -20.21 -9.82
C GLN A 543 -13.75 -19.86 -8.97
N PRO A 544 -13.65 -20.34 -7.72
CA PRO A 544 -12.42 -20.21 -6.93
C PRO A 544 -11.23 -20.97 -7.56
N PRO A 545 -9.98 -20.55 -7.28
CA PRO A 545 -8.79 -21.33 -7.61
C PRO A 545 -8.82 -22.73 -6.96
N PRO A 546 -8.27 -23.76 -7.60
CA PRO A 546 -8.38 -25.16 -7.14
C PRO A 546 -7.58 -25.50 -5.86
N GLY A 547 -6.93 -24.51 -5.23
CA GLY A 547 -6.17 -24.71 -4.00
C GLY A 547 -5.40 -23.45 -3.57
N GLY A 548 -4.89 -23.47 -2.33
CA GLY A 548 -4.04 -22.41 -1.80
C GLY A 548 -2.70 -22.34 -2.52
N LYS A 549 -2.30 -21.13 -2.96
CA LYS A 549 -0.99 -20.87 -3.57
C LYS A 549 -0.03 -20.22 -2.55
N PRO A 550 1.27 -20.56 -2.53
CA PRO A 550 2.26 -19.83 -1.75
C PRO A 550 2.40 -18.39 -2.26
N MET A 551 2.81 -17.47 -1.38
CA MET A 551 3.19 -16.11 -1.77
C MET A 551 4.44 -16.14 -2.66
N LEU A 552 4.55 -15.21 -3.61
CA LEU A 552 5.68 -15.15 -4.54
C LEU A 552 6.98 -14.82 -3.80
N GLU A 553 8.01 -15.65 -3.99
CA GLU A 553 9.36 -15.36 -3.49
C GLU A 553 10.01 -14.27 -4.34
N ARG A 554 10.40 -13.17 -3.68
CA ARG A 554 11.07 -12.05 -4.35
C ARG A 554 12.53 -12.41 -4.62
N GLN A 555 12.88 -12.53 -5.90
CA GLN A 555 14.26 -12.75 -6.34
C GLN A 555 15.19 -11.61 -5.89
N HIS A 556 16.41 -11.97 -5.47
CA HIS A 556 17.46 -11.00 -5.15
C HIS A 556 18.03 -10.42 -6.45
N GLY A 557 18.14 -9.09 -6.55
CA GLY A 557 18.59 -8.39 -7.75
C GLY A 557 17.46 -7.57 -8.37
N VAL A 558 16.38 -8.21 -8.81
CA VAL A 558 15.30 -7.68 -9.69
C VAL A 558 15.09 -6.15 -9.66
N GLN A 559 14.86 -5.52 -8.51
CA GLN A 559 14.66 -4.06 -8.44
C GLN A 559 15.84 -3.22 -8.98
N ARG A 560 17.07 -3.66 -8.72
CA ARG A 560 18.29 -3.07 -9.29
C ARG A 560 18.29 -3.23 -10.80
N ASP A 561 17.95 -4.42 -11.27
CA ASP A 561 18.04 -4.77 -12.70
C ASP A 561 17.02 -3.98 -13.52
N LYS A 562 15.80 -3.80 -13.01
CA LYS A 562 14.77 -2.92 -13.62
C LYS A 562 15.20 -1.44 -13.61
N VAL A 563 15.82 -0.95 -12.52
CA VAL A 563 16.39 0.41 -12.46
C VAL A 563 17.56 0.60 -13.44
N LEU A 564 18.34 -0.46 -13.72
CA LEU A 564 19.39 -0.43 -14.74
C LEU A 564 18.81 -0.49 -16.16
N ASP A 565 17.72 -1.22 -16.38
CA ASP A 565 17.00 -1.20 -17.67
C ASP A 565 16.39 0.18 -17.95
N ASP A 566 15.86 0.88 -16.94
CA ASP A 566 15.40 2.27 -17.07
C ASP A 566 16.55 3.19 -17.47
N VAL A 567 17.71 3.09 -16.79
CA VAL A 567 18.93 3.80 -17.16
C VAL A 567 19.38 3.45 -18.59
N ARG A 568 19.17 2.21 -19.05
CA ARG A 568 19.44 1.82 -20.45
C ARG A 568 18.54 2.59 -21.43
N ARG A 569 17.25 2.82 -21.13
CA ARG A 569 16.33 3.60 -22.00
C ARG A 569 16.89 5.00 -22.30
N LEU A 570 17.43 5.67 -21.27
CA LEU A 570 18.03 7.00 -21.37
C LEU A 570 19.34 7.02 -22.19
N ILE A 571 20.19 5.99 -22.04
CA ILE A 571 21.52 5.93 -22.66
C ILE A 571 21.47 5.38 -24.09
N GLN A 572 20.51 4.51 -24.39
CA GLN A 572 20.34 3.83 -25.68
C GLN A 572 18.94 4.12 -26.24
N PRO A 573 18.64 5.37 -26.64
CA PRO A 573 17.30 5.76 -27.09
C PRO A 573 16.86 5.06 -28.40
N GLY A 574 17.80 4.51 -29.17
CA GLY A 574 17.49 3.69 -30.36
C GLY A 574 16.76 2.37 -30.03
N ASP A 575 16.77 1.93 -28.77
CA ASP A 575 15.98 0.78 -28.31
C ASP A 575 14.50 1.11 -28.06
N VAL A 576 14.11 2.40 -28.09
CA VAL A 576 12.83 2.88 -27.54
C VAL A 576 11.84 3.24 -28.65
N ILE A 577 10.64 2.66 -28.59
CA ILE A 577 9.57 2.84 -29.59
C ILE A 577 8.70 4.07 -29.27
N GLY A 578 8.26 4.24 -28.02
CA GLY A 578 7.46 5.38 -27.56
C GLY A 578 6.04 5.46 -28.16
N ARG A 579 5.46 4.35 -28.65
CA ARG A 579 4.17 4.34 -29.35
C ARG A 579 3.00 4.23 -28.37
N THR A 580 2.16 5.25 -28.26
CA THR A 580 0.84 5.13 -27.61
C THR A 580 0.00 4.09 -28.35
N VAL A 581 -0.52 3.09 -27.62
CA VAL A 581 -1.40 2.03 -28.17
C VAL A 581 -2.81 2.08 -27.59
N PHE A 582 -3.01 2.77 -26.46
CA PHE A 582 -4.30 3.01 -25.84
C PHE A 582 -4.27 4.35 -25.09
N ASP A 583 -5.35 5.12 -25.19
CA ASP A 583 -5.53 6.41 -24.52
C ASP A 583 -7.03 6.67 -24.26
N LEU A 584 -7.40 7.05 -23.04
CA LEU A 584 -8.76 7.49 -22.68
C LEU A 584 -9.00 8.98 -22.98
N ASP A 585 -7.97 9.82 -22.92
CA ASP A 585 -8.10 11.27 -23.15
C ASP A 585 -8.20 11.57 -24.65
N GLU A 586 -7.41 10.87 -25.47
CA GLU A 586 -7.28 11.09 -26.91
C GLU A 586 -7.44 9.78 -27.72
N PRO A 587 -8.66 9.19 -27.82
CA PRO A 587 -8.85 7.90 -28.50
C PRO A 587 -8.37 7.88 -29.97
N SER A 588 -8.49 9.00 -30.68
CA SER A 588 -8.00 9.21 -32.05
C SER A 588 -6.47 9.14 -32.20
N HIS A 589 -5.72 9.25 -31.10
CA HIS A 589 -4.26 9.11 -31.07
C HIS A 589 -3.80 7.70 -30.69
N SER A 590 -4.73 6.79 -30.36
CA SER A 590 -4.45 5.36 -30.34
C SER A 590 -4.35 4.81 -31.77
N ASN A 591 -3.43 3.86 -32.02
CA ASN A 591 -3.33 3.17 -33.31
C ASN A 591 -3.60 1.66 -33.11
N PRO A 592 -4.87 1.26 -32.93
CA PRO A 592 -5.26 -0.10 -32.53
C PRO A 592 -5.08 -1.15 -33.64
N ARG A 593 -4.63 -0.76 -34.84
CA ARG A 593 -4.32 -1.67 -35.95
C ARG A 593 -2.83 -1.74 -36.28
N ALA A 594 -1.96 -1.15 -35.46
CA ALA A 594 -0.53 -1.18 -35.69
C ALA A 594 0.03 -2.60 -35.44
N PRO A 595 0.73 -3.24 -36.39
CA PRO A 595 1.20 -4.60 -36.22
C PRO A 595 2.22 -4.74 -35.08
N GLY A 596 2.17 -5.87 -34.38
CA GLY A 596 3.15 -6.24 -33.36
C GLY A 596 3.00 -5.54 -32.00
N CYS A 597 1.80 -5.10 -31.61
CA CYS A 597 1.52 -4.65 -30.25
C CYS A 597 0.26 -5.28 -29.65
N LEU A 598 0.20 -5.27 -28.32
CA LEU A 598 -1.01 -5.58 -27.55
C LEU A 598 -2.05 -4.48 -27.71
N THR A 599 -3.30 -4.88 -27.83
CA THR A 599 -4.46 -3.99 -27.69
C THR A 599 -4.93 -3.97 -26.23
N PHE A 600 -5.39 -2.83 -25.73
CA PHE A 600 -5.90 -2.68 -24.36
C PHE A 600 -7.32 -2.11 -24.36
N PHE A 601 -8.12 -2.43 -23.33
CA PHE A 601 -9.45 -1.86 -23.12
C PHE A 601 -9.82 -1.77 -21.62
N SER A 602 -10.61 -0.77 -21.23
CA SER A 602 -10.98 -0.51 -19.83
C SER A 602 -12.34 0.20 -19.65
N LYS A 603 -13.15 0.34 -20.70
CA LYS A 603 -14.45 1.05 -20.63
C LYS A 603 -15.61 0.14 -20.18
N PHE A 604 -15.45 -0.47 -19.01
CA PHE A 604 -16.42 -1.35 -18.38
C PHE A 604 -16.51 -1.10 -16.87
N GLU A 605 -17.50 -1.69 -16.19
CA GLU A 605 -17.70 -1.53 -14.74
C GLU A 605 -16.44 -1.90 -13.93
N SER A 606 -16.03 -1.04 -13.00
CA SER A 606 -14.78 -1.15 -12.23
C SER A 606 -13.47 -1.11 -13.05
N GLY A 607 -13.54 -0.87 -14.37
CA GLY A 607 -12.38 -0.74 -15.24
C GLY A 607 -11.51 0.47 -14.90
N ASN A 608 -10.19 0.28 -14.84
CA ASN A 608 -9.21 1.36 -14.70
C ASN A 608 -7.90 1.02 -15.41
N LEU A 609 -7.67 1.75 -16.51
CA LEU A 609 -6.42 2.01 -17.21
C LEU A 609 -6.67 3.29 -18.01
N ARG A 610 -5.78 4.28 -17.98
CA ARG A 610 -5.90 5.55 -18.72
C ARG A 610 -5.12 5.56 -20.02
N LYS A 611 -3.86 5.12 -19.99
CA LYS A 611 -2.95 5.20 -21.14
C LYS A 611 -1.96 4.04 -21.13
N ALA A 612 -1.66 3.49 -22.29
CA ALA A 612 -0.63 2.48 -22.49
C ALA A 612 0.31 2.89 -23.63
N ILE A 613 1.61 2.89 -23.33
CA ILE A 613 2.68 3.30 -24.24
C ILE A 613 3.64 2.13 -24.43
N GLN A 614 3.71 1.60 -25.65
CA GLN A 614 4.71 0.60 -26.03
C GLN A 614 6.09 1.27 -26.11
N VAL A 615 6.93 0.99 -25.12
CA VAL A 615 8.29 1.54 -25.03
C VAL A 615 9.33 0.62 -25.68
N ARG A 616 9.09 -0.70 -25.75
CA ARG A 616 9.82 -1.69 -26.57
C ARG A 616 8.86 -2.76 -27.09
N GLU A 617 9.30 -3.66 -27.97
CA GLU A 617 8.41 -4.67 -28.62
C GLU A 617 7.48 -5.38 -27.62
N PHE A 618 8.04 -5.86 -26.50
CA PHE A 618 7.31 -6.53 -25.42
C PHE A 618 7.30 -5.74 -24.10
N GLU A 619 7.43 -4.41 -24.15
CA GLU A 619 7.47 -3.56 -22.96
C GLU A 619 6.49 -2.38 -23.06
N TYR A 620 5.64 -2.24 -22.04
CA TYR A 620 4.57 -1.25 -21.97
C TYR A 620 4.64 -0.46 -20.66
N ASP A 621 4.75 0.86 -20.77
CA ASP A 621 4.51 1.77 -19.66
C ASP A 621 3.01 2.09 -19.61
N LEU A 622 2.40 1.89 -18.44
CA LEU A 622 0.97 2.03 -18.19
C LEU A 622 0.71 3.15 -17.19
N ILE A 623 -0.39 3.86 -17.39
CA ILE A 623 -0.82 4.96 -16.52
C ILE A 623 -2.26 4.67 -16.09
N MET A 624 -2.50 4.59 -14.79
CA MET A 624 -3.86 4.44 -14.24
C MET A 624 -4.58 5.77 -14.25
N ASN A 625 -5.91 5.74 -14.35
CA ASN A 625 -6.71 6.94 -14.14
C ASN A 625 -6.72 7.32 -12.65
N ALA A 626 -6.75 8.61 -12.36
CA ALA A 626 -7.04 9.10 -11.01
C ALA A 626 -8.53 8.85 -10.67
N ASP A 627 -8.85 8.80 -9.38
CA ASP A 627 -10.24 8.74 -8.93
C ASP A 627 -11.04 9.93 -9.52
N VAL A 628 -12.33 9.73 -9.83
CA VAL A 628 -13.21 10.77 -10.39
C VAL A 628 -13.11 12.07 -9.58
N ASN A 629 -13.00 13.21 -10.28
CA ASN A 629 -12.79 14.55 -9.71
C ASN A 629 -11.48 14.75 -8.89
N SER A 630 -10.62 13.73 -8.79
CA SER A 630 -9.32 13.79 -8.09
C SER A 630 -8.13 13.93 -9.05
N ASN A 631 -6.93 14.08 -8.47
CA ASN A 631 -5.63 14.00 -9.12
C ASN A 631 -4.67 13.01 -8.41
N GLN A 632 -5.23 12.14 -7.57
CA GLN A 632 -4.51 11.20 -6.69
C GLN A 632 -5.18 9.80 -6.70
N HIS A 633 -4.63 8.90 -5.88
CA HIS A 633 -5.14 7.56 -5.55
C HIS A 633 -4.90 6.48 -6.62
N HIS A 634 -3.88 6.70 -7.44
CA HIS A 634 -3.38 5.80 -8.49
C HIS A 634 -2.89 4.44 -7.94
N GLN A 635 -3.81 3.48 -7.73
CA GLN A 635 -3.49 2.17 -7.15
C GLN A 635 -4.36 1.02 -7.65
N TRP A 636 -5.68 1.20 -7.81
CA TRP A 636 -6.54 0.19 -8.44
C TRP A 636 -6.21 0.11 -9.94
N PHE A 637 -6.30 -1.09 -10.50
CA PHE A 637 -6.25 -1.32 -11.94
C PHE A 637 -7.11 -2.53 -12.29
N TYR A 638 -7.84 -2.42 -13.39
CA TYR A 638 -8.59 -3.52 -13.99
C TYR A 638 -8.75 -3.21 -15.49
N PHE A 639 -8.10 -3.98 -16.35
CA PHE A 639 -8.11 -3.77 -17.80
C PHE A 639 -7.97 -5.07 -18.57
N GLU A 640 -8.42 -5.03 -19.81
CA GLU A 640 -8.38 -6.10 -20.79
C GLU A 640 -7.16 -5.95 -21.70
N VAL A 641 -6.63 -7.08 -22.16
CA VAL A 641 -5.48 -7.19 -23.07
C VAL A 641 -5.81 -8.20 -24.18
N ARG A 642 -5.55 -7.85 -25.44
CA ARG A 642 -5.72 -8.71 -26.63
C ARG A 642 -4.43 -8.75 -27.48
N ASP A 643 -4.43 -9.60 -28.51
CA ASP A 643 -3.42 -9.67 -29.58
C ASP A 643 -1.99 -10.04 -29.10
N MET A 644 -1.91 -10.91 -28.09
CA MET A 644 -0.66 -11.40 -27.50
C MET A 644 0.01 -12.56 -28.26
N LYS A 645 1.35 -12.57 -28.26
CA LYS A 645 2.17 -13.71 -28.70
C LYS A 645 2.26 -14.76 -27.58
N LEU A 646 1.98 -16.02 -27.90
CA LEU A 646 2.06 -17.17 -27.00
C LEU A 646 3.44 -17.30 -26.32
N ALA A 647 3.46 -17.56 -25.01
CA ALA A 647 4.65 -17.82 -24.18
C ALA A 647 5.75 -16.72 -24.14
N VAL A 648 5.59 -15.61 -24.87
CA VAL A 648 6.48 -14.45 -24.83
C VAL A 648 6.30 -13.69 -23.50
N PRO A 649 7.38 -13.30 -22.80
CA PRO A 649 7.28 -12.50 -21.58
C PRO A 649 7.07 -11.00 -21.92
N TYR A 650 5.85 -10.52 -21.70
CA TYR A 650 5.51 -9.10 -21.78
C TYR A 650 5.79 -8.40 -20.44
N ARG A 651 6.55 -7.30 -20.45
CA ARG A 651 6.77 -6.43 -19.29
C ARG A 651 5.76 -5.28 -19.29
N PHE A 652 5.11 -5.09 -18.15
CA PHE A 652 4.24 -3.96 -17.87
C PHE A 652 4.82 -3.14 -16.71
N ASN A 653 4.82 -1.82 -16.84
CA ASN A 653 5.33 -0.88 -15.85
C ASN A 653 4.22 0.14 -15.54
N ILE A 654 3.49 0.01 -14.43
CA ILE A 654 2.54 1.06 -14.00
C ILE A 654 3.35 2.19 -13.36
N ILE A 655 3.46 3.35 -14.03
CA ILE A 655 4.46 4.40 -13.71
C ILE A 655 3.97 5.52 -12.79
N ASN A 656 2.67 5.59 -12.47
CA ASN A 656 2.07 6.68 -11.68
C ASN A 656 1.63 6.28 -10.26
N CYS A 657 2.14 5.19 -9.68
CA CYS A 657 1.80 4.83 -8.30
C CYS A 657 2.41 5.82 -7.28
N GLU A 658 1.74 6.01 -6.14
CA GLU A 658 2.04 7.13 -5.21
C GLU A 658 2.60 6.70 -3.85
N LYS A 659 2.36 5.46 -3.43
CA LYS A 659 2.75 4.98 -2.09
C LYS A 659 4.25 4.75 -2.03
N LEU A 660 4.87 4.94 -0.86
CA LEU A 660 6.30 4.74 -0.68
C LEU A 660 6.74 3.27 -0.85
N ASN A 661 5.80 2.32 -0.63
CA ASN A 661 6.02 0.88 -0.67
C ASN A 661 4.72 0.13 -1.03
N SER A 662 4.80 -1.17 -1.34
CA SER A 662 3.64 -1.98 -1.74
C SER A 662 3.82 -3.47 -1.42
N GLN A 663 2.72 -4.20 -1.21
CA GLN A 663 2.73 -5.66 -0.96
C GLN A 663 3.32 -6.49 -2.11
N PHE A 664 3.42 -5.94 -3.32
CA PHE A 664 4.16 -6.56 -4.43
C PHE A 664 5.65 -6.79 -4.09
N ASN A 665 6.27 -5.97 -3.23
CA ASN A 665 7.63 -6.20 -2.72
C ASN A 665 7.73 -7.35 -1.69
N TYR A 666 6.59 -7.91 -1.25
CA TYR A 666 6.47 -8.90 -0.18
C TYR A 666 5.71 -10.18 -0.60
N GLY A 667 5.54 -10.40 -1.90
CA GLY A 667 5.01 -11.65 -2.46
C GLY A 667 3.53 -11.63 -2.87
N MET A 668 2.88 -10.46 -2.88
CA MET A 668 1.61 -10.30 -3.58
C MET A 668 1.81 -10.44 -5.10
N GLN A 669 0.83 -11.03 -5.76
CA GLN A 669 0.72 -11.12 -7.22
C GLN A 669 -0.60 -10.51 -7.66
N LEU A 670 -0.62 -9.92 -8.85
CA LEU A 670 -1.86 -9.48 -9.49
C LEU A 670 -2.69 -10.72 -9.90
N VAL A 671 -3.92 -10.51 -10.39
CA VAL A 671 -4.74 -11.60 -10.91
C VAL A 671 -4.95 -11.46 -12.42
N MET A 672 -5.02 -12.60 -13.09
CA MET A 672 -5.33 -12.72 -14.52
C MET A 672 -6.52 -13.66 -14.72
N TYR A 673 -7.39 -13.33 -15.65
CA TYR A 673 -8.46 -14.20 -16.18
C TYR A 673 -8.23 -14.35 -17.69
N SER A 674 -8.42 -15.55 -18.24
CA SER A 674 -8.32 -15.83 -19.68
C SER A 674 -9.69 -16.29 -20.18
N VAL A 675 -10.17 -15.69 -21.28
CA VAL A 675 -11.45 -16.06 -21.88
C VAL A 675 -11.38 -17.47 -22.48
N LYS A 676 -10.26 -17.86 -23.10
CA LYS A 676 -10.10 -19.24 -23.61
C LYS A 676 -10.06 -20.29 -22.50
N GLU A 677 -9.45 -20.00 -21.36
CA GLU A 677 -9.54 -20.87 -20.18
C GLU A 677 -10.99 -20.96 -19.67
N ALA A 678 -11.74 -19.86 -19.67
CA ALA A 678 -13.11 -19.80 -19.20
C ALA A 678 -14.10 -20.62 -20.05
N LEU A 679 -14.02 -20.49 -21.37
CA LEU A 679 -14.81 -21.27 -22.33
C LEU A 679 -14.47 -22.78 -22.24
N GLN A 680 -13.20 -23.12 -21.99
CA GLN A 680 -12.77 -24.50 -21.69
C GLN A 680 -13.14 -24.99 -20.27
N GLY A 681 -14.26 -24.52 -19.70
CA GLY A 681 -14.78 -24.94 -18.40
C GLY A 681 -13.90 -24.57 -17.19
N ARG A 682 -12.92 -23.66 -17.34
CA ARG A 682 -12.01 -23.22 -16.27
C ARG A 682 -12.10 -21.71 -15.97
N PRO A 683 -13.30 -21.11 -15.80
CA PRO A 683 -13.47 -19.67 -15.56
C PRO A 683 -12.93 -19.29 -14.18
N ARG A 684 -11.65 -18.88 -14.10
CA ARG A 684 -10.96 -18.63 -12.83
C ARG A 684 -10.03 -17.44 -12.92
N TRP A 685 -10.12 -16.55 -11.94
CA TRP A 685 -9.05 -15.59 -11.66
C TRP A 685 -7.86 -16.31 -11.03
N LEU A 686 -6.68 -16.20 -11.63
CA LEU A 686 -5.45 -16.83 -11.17
C LEU A 686 -4.40 -15.78 -10.81
N ARG A 687 -3.74 -15.92 -9.65
CA ARG A 687 -2.53 -15.14 -9.32
C ARG A 687 -1.48 -15.30 -10.43
N ALA A 688 -0.97 -14.18 -10.94
CA ALA A 688 -0.14 -14.10 -12.14
C ALA A 688 1.02 -13.11 -11.98
N GLY A 689 1.96 -13.16 -12.94
CA GLY A 689 3.13 -12.28 -13.00
C GLY A 689 4.38 -12.83 -12.31
N HIS A 690 5.53 -12.60 -12.92
CA HIS A 690 6.88 -12.85 -12.41
C HIS A 690 7.73 -11.56 -12.45
N ASP A 691 8.93 -11.62 -11.87
CA ASP A 691 9.92 -10.52 -11.77
C ASP A 691 9.33 -9.20 -11.22
N ILE A 692 8.36 -9.34 -10.33
CA ILE A 692 7.58 -8.24 -9.78
C ILE A 692 8.42 -7.43 -8.79
N CYS A 693 8.42 -6.10 -8.94
CA CYS A 693 8.91 -5.21 -7.88
C CYS A 693 8.28 -3.82 -7.95
N TYR A 694 8.38 -3.09 -6.85
CA TYR A 694 7.81 -1.75 -6.68
C TYR A 694 8.88 -0.76 -6.21
N TYR A 695 9.11 0.34 -6.94
CA TYR A 695 10.24 1.25 -6.69
C TYR A 695 10.01 2.71 -7.11
N LYS A 696 10.62 3.65 -6.37
CA LYS A 696 10.65 5.09 -6.70
C LYS A 696 11.27 5.32 -8.08
N ASN A 697 10.54 5.95 -8.99
CA ASN A 697 10.96 6.17 -10.37
C ASN A 697 11.52 7.61 -10.57
N HIS A 698 11.48 8.11 -11.80
CA HIS A 698 12.00 9.43 -12.16
C HIS A 698 10.93 10.51 -12.39
N TYR A 699 9.66 10.13 -12.47
CA TYR A 699 8.56 11.06 -12.65
C TYR A 699 8.23 11.83 -11.35
N ARG A 700 7.86 13.10 -11.48
CA ARG A 700 7.42 13.95 -10.36
C ARG A 700 6.01 14.49 -10.60
N CYS A 701 5.22 14.55 -9.53
CA CYS A 701 4.02 15.38 -9.46
C CYS A 701 4.42 16.86 -9.28
N SER A 702 3.72 17.78 -9.94
CA SER A 702 4.00 19.21 -9.85
C SER A 702 3.47 19.81 -8.53
N ALA A 703 4.19 20.78 -7.95
CA ALA A 703 3.80 21.39 -6.67
C ALA A 703 2.41 22.07 -6.72
N ALA A 704 2.01 22.57 -7.90
CA ALA A 704 0.69 23.15 -8.14
C ALA A 704 -0.46 22.12 -8.07
N ALA A 705 -0.19 20.84 -8.33
CA ALA A 705 -1.18 19.77 -8.19
C ALA A 705 -1.25 19.20 -6.75
N GLY A 706 -0.14 19.28 -6.00
CA GLY A 706 0.01 18.70 -4.65
C GLY A 706 -0.30 19.63 -3.48
N GLY A 707 -1.23 20.58 -3.62
CA GLY A 707 -1.66 21.45 -2.51
C GLY A 707 -0.56 22.32 -1.90
N GLY A 708 0.48 22.66 -2.66
CA GLY A 708 1.63 23.43 -2.18
C GLY A 708 2.66 22.62 -1.37
N THR A 709 2.43 21.33 -1.12
CA THR A 709 3.45 20.44 -0.56
C THR A 709 4.46 20.03 -1.63
N ARG A 710 5.73 19.84 -1.22
CA ARG A 710 6.87 19.55 -2.11
C ARG A 710 6.57 18.38 -3.06
N GLY A 711 6.74 18.62 -4.37
CA GLY A 711 6.30 17.71 -5.44
C GLY A 711 6.63 16.24 -5.21
N LYS A 712 5.61 15.43 -4.93
CA LYS A 712 5.73 14.01 -4.58
C LYS A 712 6.26 13.22 -5.78
N CYS A 713 7.14 12.26 -5.53
CA CYS A 713 7.73 11.41 -6.58
C CYS A 713 6.82 10.22 -6.86
N TYR A 714 6.69 9.81 -8.11
CA TYR A 714 5.97 8.59 -8.46
C TYR A 714 6.83 7.32 -8.30
N TYR A 715 6.15 6.20 -8.28
CA TYR A 715 6.67 4.86 -8.09
C TYR A 715 6.20 3.97 -9.24
N THR A 716 7.09 3.10 -9.72
CA THR A 716 6.76 2.10 -10.74
C THR A 716 6.46 0.77 -10.06
N LEU A 717 5.28 0.21 -10.35
CA LEU A 717 5.03 -1.23 -10.23
C LEU A 717 5.39 -1.89 -11.56
N THR A 718 6.43 -2.73 -11.58
CA THR A 718 6.75 -3.54 -12.77
C THR A 718 6.46 -5.00 -12.51
N PHE A 719 5.95 -5.70 -13.53
CA PHE A 719 5.74 -7.14 -13.55
C PHE A 719 5.91 -7.67 -14.97
N SER A 720 6.09 -8.99 -15.10
CA SER A 720 6.23 -9.65 -16.41
C SER A 720 5.29 -10.86 -16.50
N ILE A 721 4.59 -11.01 -17.63
CA ILE A 721 3.56 -12.03 -17.85
C ILE A 721 3.85 -12.78 -19.14
N LYS A 722 3.69 -14.10 -19.09
CA LYS A 722 3.54 -14.95 -20.27
C LYS A 722 2.07 -15.33 -20.39
N PHE A 723 1.45 -15.03 -21.50
CA PHE A 723 0.06 -15.39 -21.75
C PHE A 723 -0.05 -16.89 -22.13
N PRO A 724 -1.10 -17.60 -21.68
CA PRO A 724 -1.20 -19.05 -21.81
C PRO A 724 -1.54 -19.50 -23.23
N HIS A 725 -2.24 -18.66 -23.98
CA HIS A 725 -2.79 -18.96 -25.30
C HIS A 725 -2.39 -17.85 -26.29
N LYS A 726 -2.40 -18.19 -27.60
CA LYS A 726 -2.42 -17.19 -28.68
C LYS A 726 -3.86 -16.76 -28.96
N ASP A 727 -4.02 -15.56 -29.51
CA ASP A 727 -5.31 -15.04 -29.98
C ASP A 727 -6.40 -15.10 -28.88
N ASP A 728 -5.99 -14.87 -27.63
CA ASP A 728 -6.81 -14.90 -26.42
C ASP A 728 -7.25 -13.48 -26.01
N VAL A 729 -8.12 -13.41 -25.03
CA VAL A 729 -8.47 -12.17 -24.35
C VAL A 729 -8.21 -12.38 -22.86
N CYS A 730 -7.31 -11.57 -22.30
CA CYS A 730 -6.88 -11.69 -20.92
C CYS A 730 -7.16 -10.41 -20.14
N TYR A 731 -7.84 -10.54 -19.02
CA TYR A 731 -8.10 -9.45 -18.09
C TYR A 731 -7.07 -9.47 -16.97
N LEU A 732 -6.53 -8.30 -16.62
CA LEU A 732 -5.54 -8.10 -15.56
C LEU A 732 -6.11 -7.14 -14.51
N ALA A 733 -6.08 -7.54 -13.23
CA ALA A 733 -6.57 -6.71 -12.13
C ALA A 733 -5.64 -6.72 -10.91
N TYR A 734 -5.63 -5.60 -10.18
CA TYR A 734 -4.84 -5.40 -8.95
C TYR A 734 -5.14 -6.48 -7.89
N HIS A 735 -6.40 -6.85 -7.77
CA HIS A 735 -6.92 -7.93 -6.94
C HIS A 735 -8.18 -8.52 -7.61
N TYR A 736 -8.70 -9.65 -7.11
CA TYR A 736 -9.95 -10.24 -7.59
C TYR A 736 -11.06 -9.17 -7.66
N PRO A 737 -11.62 -8.84 -8.84
CA PRO A 737 -12.71 -7.88 -8.94
C PRO A 737 -13.93 -8.28 -8.11
N TYR A 738 -14.78 -7.30 -7.85
CA TYR A 738 -16.12 -7.48 -7.30
C TYR A 738 -16.88 -6.18 -7.61
N THR A 739 -17.71 -6.22 -8.66
CA THR A 739 -18.46 -5.05 -9.15
C THR A 739 -19.76 -4.82 -8.36
N TYR A 740 -20.41 -3.68 -8.56
CA TYR A 740 -21.72 -3.40 -7.95
C TYR A 740 -22.83 -4.22 -8.63
N SER A 741 -22.80 -4.42 -9.95
CA SER A 741 -23.76 -5.29 -10.65
C SER A 741 -23.68 -6.74 -10.16
N ALA A 742 -22.46 -7.24 -9.93
CA ALA A 742 -22.22 -8.56 -9.33
C ALA A 742 -22.72 -8.65 -7.88
N MET A 743 -22.66 -7.55 -7.12
CA MET A 743 -23.24 -7.49 -5.78
C MET A 743 -24.77 -7.56 -5.84
N MET A 744 -25.43 -6.69 -6.63
CA MET A 744 -26.89 -6.66 -6.72
C MET A 744 -27.45 -8.02 -7.17
N SER A 745 -26.83 -8.63 -8.19
CA SER A 745 -27.24 -9.95 -8.69
C SER A 745 -27.03 -11.07 -7.67
N HIS A 746 -25.95 -11.01 -6.88
CA HIS A 746 -25.74 -11.94 -5.77
C HIS A 746 -26.83 -11.81 -4.69
N LEU A 747 -27.27 -10.58 -4.38
CA LEU A 747 -28.35 -10.34 -3.42
C LEU A 747 -29.69 -10.89 -3.94
N ASP A 748 -29.99 -10.74 -5.24
CA ASP A 748 -31.18 -11.33 -5.87
C ASP A 748 -31.16 -12.86 -5.79
N ILE A 749 -29.99 -13.49 -5.97
CA ILE A 749 -29.84 -14.95 -5.87
C ILE A 749 -29.94 -15.44 -4.41
N LEU A 750 -29.47 -14.66 -3.43
CA LEU A 750 -29.67 -14.98 -1.99
C LEU A 750 -31.13 -14.79 -1.55
N GLU A 751 -31.79 -13.74 -2.04
CA GLU A 751 -33.23 -13.50 -1.87
C GLU A 751 -34.01 -14.74 -2.36
N GLN A 752 -33.75 -15.21 -3.59
CA GLN A 752 -34.46 -16.35 -4.19
C GLN A 752 -34.17 -17.70 -3.52
N ASN A 753 -32.92 -17.95 -3.07
CA ASN A 753 -32.52 -19.25 -2.53
C ASN A 753 -32.68 -19.39 -0.99
N ARG A 754 -33.17 -18.36 -0.28
CA ARG A 754 -33.41 -18.47 1.17
C ARG A 754 -34.54 -19.46 1.48
N ASN A 755 -34.58 -19.96 2.71
CA ASN A 755 -35.78 -20.61 3.24
C ASN A 755 -36.69 -19.53 3.88
N PRO A 756 -37.80 -19.11 3.25
CA PRO A 756 -38.62 -18.00 3.76
C PRO A 756 -39.33 -18.33 5.08
N ARG A 757 -39.50 -19.62 5.41
CA ARG A 757 -40.08 -20.06 6.70
C ARG A 757 -39.07 -20.01 7.86
N LYS A 758 -37.78 -19.80 7.59
CA LYS A 758 -36.72 -19.69 8.61
C LYS A 758 -36.00 -18.36 8.62
N VAL A 759 -35.81 -17.73 7.46
CA VAL A 759 -34.98 -16.54 7.29
C VAL A 759 -35.87 -15.36 6.96
N TYR A 760 -36.06 -14.46 7.93
CA TYR A 760 -36.58 -13.13 7.64
C TYR A 760 -35.49 -12.37 6.87
N TRP A 761 -35.84 -11.92 5.67
CA TRP A 761 -35.00 -11.13 4.79
C TRP A 761 -35.80 -9.94 4.28
N ARG A 762 -35.20 -8.75 4.33
CA ARG A 762 -35.78 -7.52 3.79
C ARG A 762 -34.68 -6.67 3.17
N GLN A 763 -34.68 -6.59 1.85
CA GLN A 763 -33.84 -5.66 1.08
C GLN A 763 -34.56 -4.31 0.91
N GLN A 764 -33.86 -3.22 1.19
CA GLN A 764 -34.33 -1.83 1.07
C GLN A 764 -33.28 -0.96 0.41
N THR A 765 -33.65 0.21 -0.10
CA THR A 765 -32.70 1.23 -0.57
C THR A 765 -32.55 2.28 0.52
N LEU A 766 -31.37 2.35 1.15
CA LEU A 766 -31.05 3.32 2.21
C LEU A 766 -31.15 4.75 1.70
N CYS A 767 -30.59 4.98 0.51
CA CYS A 767 -30.55 6.25 -0.20
C CYS A 767 -30.12 6.00 -1.66
N GLN A 768 -30.29 7.01 -2.51
CA GLN A 768 -29.53 7.08 -3.77
C GLN A 768 -28.13 7.63 -3.50
N THR A 769 -27.14 7.12 -4.22
CA THR A 769 -25.77 7.65 -4.21
C THR A 769 -25.68 8.96 -5.01
N LEU A 770 -24.51 9.59 -5.00
CA LEU A 770 -24.26 10.85 -5.73
C LEU A 770 -24.39 10.67 -7.25
N GLY A 771 -24.05 9.48 -7.77
CA GLY A 771 -24.28 9.10 -9.17
C GLY A 771 -25.70 8.60 -9.49
N GLY A 772 -26.59 8.49 -8.50
CA GLY A 772 -27.97 8.02 -8.67
C GLY A 772 -28.15 6.49 -8.65
N ASN A 773 -27.17 5.73 -8.17
CA ASN A 773 -27.28 4.29 -7.95
C ASN A 773 -27.88 4.00 -6.55
N PRO A 774 -28.73 2.96 -6.38
CA PRO A 774 -29.29 2.67 -5.06
C PRO A 774 -28.26 2.04 -4.12
N CYS A 775 -28.15 2.56 -2.90
CA CYS A 775 -27.35 1.98 -1.82
C CYS A 775 -28.20 0.97 -1.03
N PRO A 776 -27.96 -0.36 -1.13
CA PRO A 776 -28.82 -1.35 -0.48
C PRO A 776 -28.57 -1.45 1.03
N LEU A 777 -29.67 -1.65 1.76
CA LEU A 777 -29.71 -2.03 3.17
C LEU A 777 -30.43 -3.37 3.30
N LEU A 778 -29.82 -4.32 4.00
CA LEU A 778 -30.39 -5.64 4.25
C LEU A 778 -30.78 -5.78 5.71
N THR A 779 -31.90 -6.47 5.94
CA THR A 779 -32.28 -7.02 7.25
C THR A 779 -32.20 -8.54 7.15
N ILE A 780 -31.47 -9.20 8.05
CA ILE A 780 -31.43 -10.67 8.15
C ILE A 780 -31.61 -11.08 9.62
N THR A 781 -32.62 -11.90 9.91
CA THR A 781 -32.86 -12.52 11.22
C THR A 781 -33.68 -13.81 11.05
N ALA A 782 -33.99 -14.52 12.13
CA ALA A 782 -34.86 -15.69 12.06
C ALA A 782 -36.33 -15.25 11.95
N MET A 783 -37.17 -16.03 11.26
CA MET A 783 -38.63 -15.89 11.43
C MET A 783 -39.03 -16.13 12.91
N PRO A 784 -40.13 -15.54 13.40
CA PRO A 784 -40.70 -15.93 14.70
C PRO A 784 -41.18 -17.39 14.64
N GLU A 785 -41.10 -18.12 15.76
CA GLU A 785 -41.45 -19.56 15.77
C GLU A 785 -42.97 -19.80 15.64
N SER A 786 -43.81 -18.83 16.03
CA SER A 786 -45.23 -18.75 15.67
C SER A 786 -45.72 -17.30 15.65
N LYS A 787 -46.99 -17.07 15.28
CA LYS A 787 -47.63 -15.74 15.33
C LYS A 787 -48.20 -15.38 16.72
N ARG A 788 -47.75 -16.05 17.79
CA ARG A 788 -48.12 -15.74 19.18
C ARG A 788 -47.40 -14.48 19.67
N GLY A 789 -48.01 -13.79 20.65
CA GLY A 789 -47.43 -12.59 21.25
C GLY A 789 -46.01 -12.81 21.79
N ASP A 790 -45.79 -13.91 22.52
CA ASP A 790 -44.50 -14.25 23.12
C ASP A 790 -43.36 -14.38 22.08
N ASP A 791 -43.64 -15.05 20.95
CA ASP A 791 -42.66 -15.30 19.88
C ASP A 791 -42.39 -14.04 19.04
N LEU A 792 -43.42 -13.19 18.88
CA LEU A 792 -43.31 -11.90 18.22
C LEU A 792 -42.56 -10.88 19.09
N GLU A 793 -42.80 -10.84 20.40
CA GLU A 793 -42.03 -10.02 21.33
C GLU A 793 -40.56 -10.46 21.38
N GLN A 794 -40.29 -11.77 21.33
CA GLN A 794 -38.93 -12.28 21.17
C GLN A 794 -38.31 -11.80 19.84
N PHE A 795 -39.05 -11.81 18.73
CA PHE A 795 -38.57 -11.31 17.44
C PHE A 795 -38.23 -9.80 17.49
N TYR A 796 -39.16 -8.96 17.95
CA TYR A 796 -38.99 -7.50 18.00
C TYR A 796 -37.88 -7.05 18.96
N SER A 797 -37.59 -7.82 20.01
CA SER A 797 -36.63 -7.45 21.08
C SER A 797 -35.17 -7.82 20.80
N ARG A 798 -34.88 -8.70 19.83
CA ARG A 798 -33.52 -9.14 19.46
C ARG A 798 -32.54 -7.96 19.28
N PRO A 799 -31.33 -7.98 19.88
CA PRO A 799 -30.36 -6.90 19.70
C PRO A 799 -29.81 -6.84 18.25
N TYR A 800 -29.47 -5.63 17.82
CA TYR A 800 -28.90 -5.36 16.50
C TYR A 800 -27.40 -5.67 16.40
N VAL A 801 -26.98 -6.16 15.24
CA VAL A 801 -25.59 -6.18 14.77
C VAL A 801 -25.54 -5.42 13.45
N PHE A 802 -24.70 -4.38 13.37
CA PHE A 802 -24.59 -3.54 12.19
C PHE A 802 -23.28 -3.79 11.45
N LEU A 803 -23.36 -4.16 10.17
CA LEU A 803 -22.19 -4.48 9.34
C LEU A 803 -22.20 -3.64 8.07
N MET A 804 -21.04 -3.15 7.65
CA MET A 804 -20.90 -2.49 6.35
C MET A 804 -19.54 -2.81 5.71
N ALA A 805 -19.42 -2.58 4.40
CA ALA A 805 -18.20 -2.87 3.65
C ALA A 805 -17.95 -1.86 2.52
N ARG A 806 -16.70 -1.86 2.03
CA ARG A 806 -16.35 -1.31 0.71
C ARG A 806 -16.70 0.19 0.55
N VAL A 807 -16.42 0.97 1.60
CA VAL A 807 -16.46 2.45 1.53
C VAL A 807 -15.30 3.02 0.68
N HIS A 808 -14.17 2.30 0.61
CA HIS A 808 -13.12 2.54 -0.39
C HIS A 808 -13.29 1.58 -1.59
N PRO A 809 -13.44 2.07 -2.83
CA PRO A 809 -13.75 1.24 -3.99
C PRO A 809 -12.72 0.17 -4.36
N GLY A 810 -11.42 0.42 -4.19
CA GLY A 810 -10.34 -0.52 -4.58
C GLY A 810 -10.20 -1.73 -3.64
N GLU A 811 -10.86 -1.72 -2.49
CA GLU A 811 -10.74 -2.72 -1.42
C GLU A 811 -11.64 -3.95 -1.68
N SER A 812 -11.49 -4.58 -2.85
CA SER A 812 -12.37 -5.65 -3.33
C SER A 812 -12.43 -6.88 -2.41
N ASN A 813 -11.36 -7.15 -1.67
CA ASN A 813 -11.32 -8.19 -0.65
C ASN A 813 -12.36 -7.98 0.47
N ALA A 814 -12.74 -6.74 0.79
CA ALA A 814 -13.82 -6.47 1.74
C ALA A 814 -15.17 -7.01 1.26
N SER A 815 -15.50 -6.84 -0.04
CA SER A 815 -16.72 -7.39 -0.63
C SER A 815 -16.69 -8.92 -0.72
N TRP A 816 -15.52 -9.52 -0.94
CA TRP A 816 -15.37 -10.99 -0.88
C TRP A 816 -15.60 -11.55 0.53
N VAL A 817 -15.17 -10.86 1.59
CA VAL A 817 -15.51 -11.26 2.97
C VAL A 817 -17.00 -11.03 3.26
N MET A 818 -17.57 -9.89 2.82
CA MET A 818 -19.00 -9.62 2.97
C MET A 818 -19.89 -10.65 2.26
N LYS A 819 -19.49 -11.12 1.06
CA LYS A 819 -20.17 -12.23 0.34
C LYS A 819 -20.22 -13.50 1.20
N GLY A 820 -19.10 -13.91 1.78
CA GLY A 820 -19.05 -15.04 2.72
C GLY A 820 -19.91 -14.84 3.98
N THR A 821 -19.93 -13.63 4.54
CA THR A 821 -20.82 -13.28 5.67
C THR A 821 -22.30 -13.42 5.30
N LEU A 822 -22.71 -12.94 4.12
CA LEU A 822 -24.09 -13.01 3.65
C LEU A 822 -24.51 -14.46 3.34
N GLU A 823 -23.70 -15.21 2.59
CA GLU A 823 -23.94 -16.63 2.31
C GLU A 823 -24.12 -17.43 3.61
N PHE A 824 -23.21 -17.24 4.58
CA PHE A 824 -23.31 -17.90 5.87
C PHE A 824 -24.59 -17.50 6.63
N LEU A 825 -24.92 -16.21 6.71
CA LEU A 825 -26.12 -15.71 7.40
C LEU A 825 -27.44 -16.11 6.73
N VAL A 826 -27.46 -16.49 5.44
CA VAL A 826 -28.64 -17.03 4.75
C VAL A 826 -28.68 -18.57 4.77
N SER A 827 -27.54 -19.23 4.93
CA SER A 827 -27.39 -20.70 4.90
C SER A 827 -28.24 -21.47 5.92
N SER A 828 -28.31 -22.80 5.74
CA SER A 828 -28.92 -23.74 6.68
C SER A 828 -28.01 -24.16 7.85
N ASP A 829 -26.85 -23.53 8.03
CA ASP A 829 -25.90 -23.86 9.10
C ASP A 829 -26.53 -23.66 10.51
N PRO A 830 -26.36 -24.60 11.46
CA PRO A 830 -26.94 -24.47 12.81
C PRO A 830 -26.44 -23.25 13.60
N ILE A 831 -25.20 -22.79 13.37
CA ILE A 831 -24.64 -21.59 13.98
C ILE A 831 -25.29 -20.34 13.35
N ALA A 832 -25.54 -20.35 12.04
CA ALA A 832 -26.30 -19.28 11.38
C ALA A 832 -27.76 -19.23 11.85
N ASP A 833 -28.43 -20.37 12.06
CA ASP A 833 -29.77 -20.45 12.66
C ASP A 833 -29.80 -19.84 14.07
N LEU A 834 -28.83 -20.21 14.93
CA LEU A 834 -28.68 -19.66 16.27
C LEU A 834 -28.41 -18.15 16.26
N LEU A 835 -27.49 -17.68 15.42
CA LEU A 835 -27.18 -16.25 15.28
C LEU A 835 -28.40 -15.44 14.83
N ARG A 836 -29.16 -15.95 13.85
CA ARG A 836 -30.42 -15.36 13.37
C ARG A 836 -31.50 -15.33 14.47
N LYS A 837 -31.56 -16.32 15.36
CA LYS A 837 -32.48 -16.32 16.52
C LYS A 837 -32.07 -15.35 17.63
N CYS A 838 -30.77 -15.08 17.78
CA CYS A 838 -30.27 -14.15 18.80
C CYS A 838 -30.20 -12.68 18.35
N PHE A 839 -30.05 -12.40 17.05
CA PHE A 839 -29.71 -11.06 16.55
C PHE A 839 -30.51 -10.64 15.31
N ILE A 840 -30.64 -9.32 15.14
CA ILE A 840 -31.05 -8.70 13.87
C ILE A 840 -29.79 -8.15 13.19
N PHE A 841 -29.46 -8.66 12.01
CA PHE A 841 -28.34 -8.16 11.21
C PHE A 841 -28.84 -7.06 10.26
N LYS A 842 -28.37 -5.83 10.47
CA LYS A 842 -28.53 -4.70 9.54
C LYS A 842 -27.24 -4.53 8.75
N ILE A 843 -27.29 -4.69 7.42
CA ILE A 843 -26.09 -4.80 6.58
C ILE A 843 -26.13 -3.84 5.39
N VAL A 844 -25.05 -3.08 5.18
CA VAL A 844 -24.82 -2.27 3.96
C VAL A 844 -23.63 -2.88 3.19
N PRO A 845 -23.87 -3.77 2.20
CA PRO A 845 -22.81 -4.61 1.62
C PRO A 845 -21.81 -3.86 0.71
N MET A 846 -22.14 -2.64 0.27
CA MET A 846 -21.22 -1.75 -0.44
C MET A 846 -21.60 -0.29 -0.19
N LEU A 847 -20.79 0.44 0.57
CA LEU A 847 -21.08 1.82 0.99
C LEU A 847 -20.68 2.89 -0.05
N ASN A 848 -19.88 2.53 -1.05
CA ASN A 848 -19.49 3.39 -2.17
C ASN A 848 -19.71 2.73 -3.55
N PRO A 849 -20.97 2.49 -3.97
CA PRO A 849 -21.29 1.96 -5.31
C PRO A 849 -20.67 2.75 -6.45
N ASP A 850 -20.82 4.08 -6.47
CA ASP A 850 -20.37 4.91 -7.60
C ASP A 850 -18.87 4.77 -7.85
N GLY A 851 -18.06 4.81 -6.80
CA GLY A 851 -16.62 4.66 -6.92
C GLY A 851 -16.22 3.28 -7.42
N VAL A 852 -16.95 2.22 -7.03
CA VAL A 852 -16.73 0.85 -7.55
C VAL A 852 -17.11 0.77 -9.02
N ILE A 853 -18.25 1.31 -9.42
CA ILE A 853 -18.71 1.35 -10.81
C ILE A 853 -17.67 2.06 -11.69
N ASN A 854 -17.15 3.21 -11.25
CA ASN A 854 -16.27 4.06 -12.05
C ASN A 854 -14.76 3.72 -11.95
N GLY A 855 -14.38 2.66 -11.24
CA GLY A 855 -12.98 2.18 -11.20
C GLY A 855 -12.04 3.02 -10.31
N ASN A 856 -12.59 3.75 -9.33
CA ASN A 856 -11.81 4.46 -8.32
C ASN A 856 -11.03 3.47 -7.42
N HIS A 857 -10.03 3.98 -6.68
CA HIS A 857 -9.37 3.26 -5.60
C HIS A 857 -9.89 3.65 -4.21
N ARG A 858 -10.18 4.94 -3.97
CA ARG A 858 -10.38 5.49 -2.61
C ARG A 858 -11.67 6.27 -2.43
N CYS A 859 -12.02 7.12 -3.38
CA CYS A 859 -13.00 8.19 -3.18
C CYS A 859 -14.38 7.93 -3.80
N SER A 860 -15.36 8.74 -3.42
CA SER A 860 -16.66 8.89 -4.11
C SER A 860 -16.51 9.73 -5.39
N LEU A 861 -17.64 10.06 -6.05
CA LEU A 861 -17.66 11.04 -7.16
C LEU A 861 -17.43 12.50 -6.71
N SER A 862 -17.49 12.82 -5.41
CA SER A 862 -17.10 14.15 -4.92
C SER A 862 -15.59 14.35 -4.86
N GLY A 863 -14.80 13.27 -5.00
CA GLY A 863 -13.35 13.26 -4.80
C GLY A 863 -12.94 13.00 -3.34
N ASP A 864 -13.90 12.80 -2.43
CA ASP A 864 -13.67 12.62 -0.99
C ASP A 864 -13.43 11.16 -0.58
N ASP A 865 -12.50 10.96 0.37
CA ASP A 865 -12.43 9.74 1.18
C ASP A 865 -13.65 9.71 2.12
N LEU A 866 -14.67 8.93 1.77
CA LEU A 866 -15.91 8.83 2.53
C LEU A 866 -15.69 8.36 3.99
N ASN A 867 -14.60 7.62 4.28
CA ASN A 867 -14.23 7.26 5.65
C ASN A 867 -13.40 8.36 6.35
N ARG A 868 -13.52 9.62 5.90
CA ARG A 868 -13.25 10.85 6.68
C ARG A 868 -14.45 11.78 6.81
N GLN A 869 -15.61 11.40 6.27
CA GLN A 869 -16.80 12.27 6.23
C GLN A 869 -17.79 11.99 7.36
N TRP A 870 -17.44 11.15 8.36
CA TRP A 870 -18.41 10.70 9.37
C TRP A 870 -18.71 11.73 10.47
N LEU A 871 -17.86 12.73 10.72
CA LEU A 871 -18.18 13.78 11.70
C LEU A 871 -19.34 14.65 11.20
N THR A 872 -19.22 15.23 10.01
CA THR A 872 -20.20 16.17 9.42
C THR A 872 -20.49 15.82 7.96
N PRO A 873 -21.18 14.68 7.68
CA PRO A 873 -21.50 14.27 6.33
C PRO A 873 -22.55 15.18 5.68
N SER A 874 -22.34 15.53 4.40
CA SER A 874 -23.34 16.24 3.60
C SER A 874 -24.37 15.26 3.05
N SER A 875 -25.66 15.57 3.17
CA SER A 875 -26.75 14.80 2.54
C SER A 875 -26.72 14.86 1.01
N GLN A 876 -26.02 15.84 0.41
CA GLN A 876 -25.89 15.98 -1.04
C GLN A 876 -24.61 15.35 -1.59
N LEU A 877 -23.46 15.55 -0.92
CA LEU A 877 -22.15 15.04 -1.40
C LEU A 877 -21.82 13.64 -0.86
N HIS A 878 -22.29 13.33 0.36
CA HIS A 878 -21.94 12.10 1.09
C HIS A 878 -23.21 11.28 1.48
N PRO A 879 -24.23 11.11 0.61
CA PRO A 879 -25.54 10.59 0.99
C PRO A 879 -25.48 9.22 1.69
N THR A 880 -24.60 8.31 1.23
CA THR A 880 -24.45 6.98 1.85
C THR A 880 -23.95 7.06 3.29
N ILE A 881 -23.03 7.99 3.59
CA ILE A 881 -22.54 8.23 4.95
C ILE A 881 -23.61 8.94 5.79
N TYR A 882 -24.21 10.00 5.23
CA TYR A 882 -25.24 10.78 5.91
C TYR A 882 -26.43 9.91 6.33
N HIS A 883 -26.97 9.06 5.44
CA HIS A 883 -28.12 8.21 5.77
C HIS A 883 -27.74 6.98 6.62
N THR A 884 -26.53 6.41 6.48
CA THR A 884 -26.06 5.34 7.39
C THR A 884 -25.93 5.87 8.82
N LYS A 885 -25.33 7.06 9.00
CA LYS A 885 -25.22 7.73 10.30
C LYS A 885 -26.59 8.10 10.87
N GLY A 886 -27.52 8.57 10.03
CA GLY A 886 -28.91 8.86 10.41
C GLY A 886 -29.66 7.64 10.93
N LEU A 887 -29.57 6.50 10.25
CA LEU A 887 -30.15 5.22 10.71
C LEU A 887 -29.56 4.77 12.05
N LEU A 888 -28.24 4.93 12.24
CA LEU A 888 -27.57 4.60 13.49
C LEU A 888 -27.96 5.53 14.65
N TYR A 889 -28.21 6.82 14.40
CA TYR A 889 -28.81 7.73 15.39
C TYR A 889 -30.26 7.37 15.71
N TYR A 890 -31.09 7.01 14.72
CA TYR A 890 -32.46 6.58 14.96
C TYR A 890 -32.50 5.32 15.83
N LEU A 891 -31.70 4.30 15.51
CA LEU A 891 -31.56 3.10 16.36
C LEU A 891 -31.10 3.47 17.77
N ARG A 892 -30.24 4.48 17.94
CA ARG A 892 -29.85 5.00 19.26
C ARG A 892 -31.01 5.68 20.00
N SER A 893 -31.78 6.55 19.36
CA SER A 893 -32.85 7.32 20.03
C SER A 893 -34.01 6.45 20.49
N ILE A 894 -34.33 5.37 19.76
CA ILE A 894 -35.32 4.37 20.20
C ILE A 894 -34.77 3.33 21.20
N GLY A 895 -33.52 3.48 21.67
CA GLY A 895 -32.90 2.57 22.65
C GLY A 895 -32.46 1.20 22.08
N ARG A 896 -32.32 1.09 20.76
CA ARG A 896 -31.99 -0.14 20.01
C ARG A 896 -30.61 -0.08 19.35
N ALA A 897 -29.67 0.67 19.92
CA ALA A 897 -28.31 0.85 19.41
C ALA A 897 -27.60 -0.51 19.18
N PRO A 898 -26.82 -0.69 18.09
CA PRO A 898 -26.18 -1.98 17.79
C PRO A 898 -25.22 -2.47 18.88
N LEU A 899 -25.27 -3.77 19.19
CA LEU A 899 -24.36 -4.43 20.12
C LEU A 899 -22.94 -4.57 19.56
N VAL A 900 -22.82 -4.58 18.23
CA VAL A 900 -21.57 -4.60 17.45
C VAL A 900 -21.77 -3.75 16.21
N PHE A 901 -20.77 -2.93 15.87
CA PHE A 901 -20.64 -2.24 14.58
C PHE A 901 -19.33 -2.69 13.93
N CYS A 902 -19.34 -3.03 12.63
CA CYS A 902 -18.11 -3.39 11.93
C CYS A 902 -18.06 -2.93 10.47
N ASP A 903 -16.98 -2.23 10.13
CA ASP A 903 -16.66 -1.68 8.81
C ASP A 903 -15.57 -2.52 8.13
N TYR A 904 -15.88 -3.18 7.00
CA TYR A 904 -15.00 -4.14 6.33
C TYR A 904 -14.11 -3.48 5.27
N HIS A 905 -12.80 -3.73 5.35
CA HIS A 905 -11.72 -3.01 4.67
C HIS A 905 -10.60 -3.89 4.08
N GLY A 906 -9.76 -3.27 3.24
CA GLY A 906 -8.63 -3.90 2.57
C GLY A 906 -7.27 -3.22 2.86
N HIS A 907 -6.44 -3.81 3.71
CA HIS A 907 -5.16 -3.23 4.12
C HIS A 907 -4.04 -3.45 3.10
N SER A 908 -3.60 -2.37 2.45
CA SER A 908 -2.54 -2.41 1.40
C SER A 908 -1.08 -2.57 1.91
N GLN A 909 -0.88 -3.05 3.15
CA GLN A 909 0.46 -3.13 3.79
C GLN A 909 0.65 -4.29 4.78
N LYS A 910 -0.39 -4.66 5.54
CA LYS A 910 -0.33 -5.78 6.48
C LYS A 910 -0.81 -7.08 5.82
N LYS A 911 -0.39 -8.20 6.39
CA LYS A 911 -0.86 -9.55 6.05
C LYS A 911 -1.93 -10.01 7.03
N ASN A 912 -2.63 -11.10 6.71
CA ASN A 912 -3.70 -11.69 7.54
C ASN A 912 -4.94 -10.77 7.66
N VAL A 913 -5.79 -11.03 8.66
CA VAL A 913 -6.97 -10.24 9.04
C VAL A 913 -6.83 -9.77 10.50
N PHE A 914 -7.31 -8.58 10.83
CA PHE A 914 -7.29 -8.02 12.19
C PHE A 914 -8.36 -6.93 12.36
N LEU A 915 -8.66 -6.53 13.60
CA LEU A 915 -9.55 -5.40 13.89
C LEU A 915 -8.77 -4.18 14.37
N TYR A 916 -9.14 -3.00 13.89
CA TYR A 916 -8.95 -1.77 14.66
C TYR A 916 -10.21 -1.49 15.50
N GLY A 917 -10.04 -0.99 16.72
CA GLY A 917 -11.09 -0.67 17.69
C GLY A 917 -10.88 0.74 18.30
N CYS A 918 -11.54 1.02 19.41
CA CYS A 918 -11.40 2.29 20.15
C CYS A 918 -11.24 2.02 21.65
N SER A 919 -10.30 2.72 22.30
CA SER A 919 -10.11 2.76 23.75
C SER A 919 -9.43 4.07 24.16
N ILE A 920 -9.98 4.73 25.18
CA ILE A 920 -9.38 5.90 25.84
C ILE A 920 -8.11 5.47 26.58
N LYS A 921 -8.11 4.32 27.25
CA LYS A 921 -6.95 3.83 28.01
C LYS A 921 -5.75 3.49 27.13
N GLU A 922 -5.98 2.79 26.02
CA GLU A 922 -4.88 2.47 25.09
C GLU A 922 -4.35 3.73 24.39
N THR A 923 -5.22 4.69 24.11
CA THR A 923 -4.84 6.00 23.53
C THR A 923 -3.97 6.80 24.50
N LEU A 924 -4.39 6.98 25.76
CA LEU A 924 -3.60 7.71 26.76
C LEU A 924 -2.25 7.06 27.08
N TRP A 925 -2.22 5.72 27.16
CA TRP A 925 -1.00 4.97 27.40
C TRP A 925 0.01 5.13 26.26
N GLN A 926 -0.44 5.08 25.00
CA GLN A 926 0.44 5.22 23.83
C GLN A 926 0.87 6.67 23.57
N ALA A 927 0.05 7.65 23.95
CA ALA A 927 0.42 9.07 23.94
C ALA A 927 1.49 9.45 25.00
N GLY A 928 1.81 8.55 25.94
CA GLY A 928 2.76 8.82 27.03
C GLY A 928 2.24 9.86 28.03
N CYS A 929 0.91 9.99 28.15
CA CYS A 929 0.28 11.00 28.99
C CYS A 929 0.50 10.72 30.49
N VAL A 930 0.58 11.77 31.30
CA VAL A 930 0.82 11.69 32.77
C VAL A 930 -0.48 11.52 33.56
N VAL A 931 -1.65 11.58 32.89
CA VAL A 931 -2.98 11.39 33.49
C VAL A 931 -3.10 9.98 34.09
N ASP A 932 -3.56 9.89 35.34
CA ASP A 932 -3.74 8.61 36.01
C ASP A 932 -4.89 7.80 35.39
N THR A 933 -4.51 6.74 34.66
CA THR A 933 -5.44 5.80 34.03
C THR A 933 -6.32 5.01 35.00
N ALA A 934 -6.08 5.07 36.31
CA ALA A 934 -6.99 4.56 37.34
C ALA A 934 -8.27 5.41 37.47
N VAL A 935 -8.22 6.71 37.14
CA VAL A 935 -9.38 7.63 37.15
C VAL A 935 -10.28 7.43 35.92
N VAL A 936 -9.82 6.67 34.91
CA VAL A 936 -10.63 6.28 33.76
C VAL A 936 -11.30 4.93 34.06
N THR A 937 -12.62 4.87 34.12
CA THR A 937 -13.37 3.61 34.00
C THR A 937 -13.68 3.34 32.52
N GLU A 938 -13.45 2.11 32.07
CA GLU A 938 -13.67 1.69 30.67
C GLU A 938 -13.94 0.18 30.64
N ASP A 939 -15.00 -0.25 29.95
CA ASP A 939 -15.28 -1.68 29.74
C ASP A 939 -14.28 -2.28 28.74
N VAL A 940 -13.55 -3.31 29.16
CA VAL A 940 -12.60 -4.08 28.33
C VAL A 940 -13.27 -4.93 27.24
N GLY A 941 -14.61 -4.89 27.14
CA GLY A 941 -15.43 -5.58 26.15
C GLY A 941 -15.07 -5.32 24.69
N TYR A 942 -14.40 -4.20 24.37
CA TYR A 942 -13.84 -3.93 23.04
C TYR A 942 -12.71 -4.88 22.63
N ARG A 943 -12.07 -5.60 23.57
CA ARG A 943 -11.10 -6.67 23.26
C ARG A 943 -11.74 -8.04 23.09
N THR A 944 -13.03 -8.21 23.38
CA THR A 944 -13.67 -9.54 23.46
C THR A 944 -13.80 -10.22 22.10
N LEU A 945 -14.34 -9.55 21.08
CA LEU A 945 -14.47 -10.12 19.74
C LEU A 945 -13.08 -10.41 19.10
N PRO A 946 -12.09 -9.49 19.12
CA PRO A 946 -10.71 -9.79 18.71
C PRO A 946 -10.12 -11.06 19.37
N LYS A 947 -10.27 -11.23 20.69
CA LYS A 947 -9.77 -12.39 21.44
C LYS A 947 -10.50 -13.71 21.14
N ILE A 948 -11.72 -13.64 20.59
CA ILE A 948 -12.45 -14.82 20.12
C ILE A 948 -11.98 -15.16 18.70
N LEU A 949 -11.91 -14.17 17.80
CA LEU A 949 -11.46 -14.36 16.42
C LEU A 949 -10.05 -14.96 16.33
N ASP A 950 -9.11 -14.49 17.16
CA ASP A 950 -7.73 -15.03 17.26
C ASP A 950 -7.66 -16.52 17.63
N LYS A 951 -8.72 -17.08 18.23
CA LYS A 951 -8.83 -18.49 18.59
C LYS A 951 -9.59 -19.34 17.58
N VAL A 952 -10.56 -18.75 16.86
CA VAL A 952 -11.50 -19.50 15.99
C VAL A 952 -11.31 -19.29 14.49
N ALA A 953 -10.69 -18.18 14.08
CA ALA A 953 -10.52 -17.81 12.67
C ALA A 953 -9.04 -17.94 12.26
N PRO A 954 -8.64 -18.97 11.46
CA PRO A 954 -7.22 -19.26 11.16
C PRO A 954 -6.47 -18.21 10.34
N ALA A 955 -7.13 -17.11 9.95
CA ALA A 955 -6.55 -15.97 9.25
C ALA A 955 -6.44 -14.71 10.13
N PHE A 956 -6.89 -14.74 11.39
CA PHE A 956 -6.94 -13.58 12.28
C PHE A 956 -5.70 -13.46 13.17
N VAL A 957 -5.23 -12.23 13.40
CA VAL A 957 -4.06 -11.96 14.26
C VAL A 957 -4.33 -10.83 15.26
N MET A 958 -4.53 -11.18 16.55
CA MET A 958 -4.68 -10.22 17.64
C MET A 958 -3.50 -9.24 17.72
N ASN A 959 -2.27 -9.72 17.49
CA ASN A 959 -1.05 -8.91 17.51
C ASN A 959 -0.95 -7.86 16.37
N SER A 960 -1.87 -7.86 15.41
CA SER A 960 -1.96 -6.82 14.36
C SER A 960 -3.06 -5.79 14.60
N CYS A 961 -3.92 -6.04 15.60
CA CYS A 961 -5.00 -5.15 16.03
C CYS A 961 -4.44 -3.89 16.72
N SER A 962 -5.25 -2.83 16.76
CA SER A 962 -4.96 -1.61 17.53
C SER A 962 -6.27 -0.97 18.01
N PHE A 963 -6.27 -0.41 19.21
CA PHE A 963 -7.43 0.26 19.81
C PHE A 963 -7.17 1.76 20.03
N LEU A 964 -6.08 2.28 19.46
CA LEU A 964 -5.72 3.69 19.43
C LEU A 964 -6.75 4.50 18.65
N VAL A 965 -7.15 5.64 19.21
CA VAL A 965 -7.93 6.68 18.53
C VAL A 965 -6.98 7.84 18.20
N GLU A 966 -6.55 7.91 16.94
CA GLU A 966 -5.69 8.99 16.44
C GLU A 966 -6.55 10.16 15.93
N LYS A 967 -6.11 11.41 16.13
CA LYS A 967 -6.77 12.61 15.59
C LYS A 967 -6.98 12.54 14.07
N SER A 968 -6.05 11.97 13.31
CA SER A 968 -6.16 11.72 11.87
C SER A 968 -7.23 10.69 11.46
N ARG A 969 -7.86 10.02 12.43
CA ARG A 969 -8.89 8.98 12.27
C ARG A 969 -10.20 9.33 13.00
N GLU A 970 -10.29 10.51 13.63
CA GLU A 970 -11.46 10.93 14.41
C GLU A 970 -12.75 10.90 13.58
N SER A 971 -12.66 11.25 12.29
CA SER A 971 -13.78 11.22 11.34
C SER A 971 -13.96 9.91 10.57
N THR A 972 -13.40 8.80 11.08
CA THR A 972 -13.69 7.45 10.59
C THR A 972 -14.97 6.89 11.21
N ALA A 973 -15.68 6.04 10.47
CA ALA A 973 -16.93 5.41 10.90
C ALA A 973 -16.82 4.75 12.29
N ARG A 974 -15.70 4.05 12.52
CA ARG A 974 -15.43 3.37 13.78
C ARG A 974 -15.44 4.30 14.99
N VAL A 975 -14.73 5.42 14.90
CA VAL A 975 -14.58 6.36 16.02
C VAL A 975 -15.89 7.11 16.27
N VAL A 976 -16.54 7.59 15.19
CA VAL A 976 -17.84 8.25 15.27
C VAL A 976 -18.92 7.33 15.87
N VAL A 977 -19.05 6.09 15.41
CA VAL A 977 -20.08 5.16 15.94
C VAL A 977 -19.77 4.70 17.38
N TRP A 978 -18.49 4.70 17.78
CA TRP A 978 -18.11 4.48 19.18
C TRP A 978 -18.48 5.68 20.08
N GLN A 979 -18.09 6.89 19.69
CA GLN A 979 -18.25 8.12 20.49
C GLN A 979 -19.68 8.67 20.48
N GLU A 980 -20.27 8.83 19.29
CA GLU A 980 -21.58 9.46 19.10
C GLU A 980 -22.75 8.48 19.26
N MET A 981 -22.58 7.19 18.94
CA MET A 981 -23.63 6.17 19.13
C MET A 981 -23.44 5.34 20.40
N GLY A 982 -22.29 5.43 21.07
CA GLY A 982 -22.00 4.66 22.28
C GLY A 982 -21.73 3.17 22.04
N VAL A 983 -21.48 2.75 20.79
CA VAL A 983 -21.26 1.35 20.44
C VAL A 983 -19.85 0.93 20.85
N LEU A 984 -19.72 0.36 22.05
CA LEU A 984 -18.45 -0.10 22.61
C LEU A 984 -17.67 -1.04 21.66
N ARG A 985 -18.39 -1.91 20.95
CA ARG A 985 -17.83 -2.92 20.04
C ARG A 985 -17.89 -2.42 18.59
N SER A 986 -17.38 -1.22 18.38
CA SER A 986 -17.20 -0.59 17.07
C SER A 986 -15.83 -0.93 16.50
N TYR A 987 -15.77 -1.50 15.29
CA TYR A 987 -14.54 -1.98 14.68
C TYR A 987 -14.38 -1.62 13.20
N THR A 988 -13.13 -1.49 12.77
CA THR A 988 -12.70 -1.57 11.37
C THR A 988 -12.06 -2.94 11.17
N MET A 989 -12.61 -3.81 10.33
CA MET A 989 -11.99 -5.10 10.01
C MET A 989 -11.12 -4.99 8.76
N GLU A 990 -9.82 -5.16 8.96
CA GLU A 990 -8.81 -4.99 7.93
C GLU A 990 -8.38 -6.35 7.37
N SER A 991 -8.61 -6.56 6.07
CA SER A 991 -8.26 -7.80 5.36
C SER A 991 -7.11 -7.57 4.38
N THR A 992 -6.17 -8.50 4.27
CA THR A 992 -5.01 -8.35 3.37
C THR A 992 -5.34 -8.59 1.90
N TYR A 993 -4.64 -7.90 0.99
CA TYR A 993 -4.59 -8.23 -0.44
C TYR A 993 -3.52 -9.28 -0.79
N CYS A 994 -2.55 -9.52 0.11
CA CYS A 994 -1.35 -10.32 -0.18
C CYS A 994 -1.56 -11.81 0.12
N GLY A 995 -2.17 -12.13 1.26
CA GLY A 995 -2.32 -13.50 1.78
C GLY A 995 -1.83 -13.67 3.22
N CYS A 996 -2.07 -14.85 3.79
CA CYS A 996 -1.76 -15.14 5.20
C CYS A 996 -0.29 -15.54 5.41
N SER A 997 0.27 -15.15 6.55
CA SER A 997 1.62 -15.49 7.01
C SER A 997 1.64 -16.43 8.23
N HIS A 998 0.47 -16.78 8.77
CA HIS A 998 0.27 -17.70 9.90
C HIS A 998 -0.93 -18.63 9.66
N GLY A 999 -1.18 -19.55 10.60
CA GLY A 999 -2.35 -20.42 10.58
C GLY A 999 -2.36 -21.45 9.45
N LEU A 1000 -3.50 -22.09 9.25
CA LEU A 1000 -3.71 -23.12 8.21
C LEU A 1000 -3.51 -22.57 6.78
N TYR A 1001 -3.68 -21.26 6.60
CA TYR A 1001 -3.52 -20.57 5.32
C TYR A 1001 -2.07 -20.14 5.01
N LYS A 1002 -1.11 -20.43 5.90
CA LYS A 1002 0.32 -20.23 5.64
C LYS A 1002 0.86 -21.35 4.75
N VAL A 1003 0.63 -21.23 3.44
CA VAL A 1003 1.22 -22.13 2.44
C VAL A 1003 2.73 -21.89 2.33
N SER A 1004 3.50 -22.51 3.23
CA SER A 1004 4.93 -22.75 3.02
C SER A 1004 5.13 -23.85 2.00
N LYS A 1005 6.13 -23.71 1.11
CA LYS A 1005 6.62 -24.85 0.34
C LYS A 1005 6.99 -25.98 1.31
N SER A 1006 6.37 -27.14 1.17
CA SER A 1006 7.01 -28.37 1.61
C SER A 1006 8.26 -28.56 0.74
N PHE A 1007 9.41 -28.72 1.39
CA PHE A 1007 10.56 -29.31 0.70
C PHE A 1007 10.22 -30.78 0.47
N LYS A 1008 10.03 -31.15 -0.80
CA LYS A 1008 10.23 -32.50 -1.32
C LYS A 1008 11.67 -32.58 -1.82
#